data_AF-A0A2J4JRJ2-F1
#
_entry.id   AF-A0A2J4JRJ2-F1
#
_cell.length_a   1.000
_cell.length_b   1.000
_cell.length_c   1.000
_cell.angle_alpha   90.00
_cell.angle_beta   90.00
_cell.angle_gamma   90.00
#
_symmetry.space_group_name_H-M   'P 1'
#
loop_
_entity.id
_entity.type
_entity.pdbx_description
1 polymer ?
#
loop_
_entity_poly.entity_id
_entity_poly.type
_entity_poly.pdbx_seq_one_letter_code
_entity_poly.pdbx_strand_id
1 'polypeptide(L)'
;MKRRWKKFLAGVLSAALALNLAAPLALADSVKCTVAGVELSGDQNSVPNGSAIDGQVSYLNNTLTFISNEVTLSTLNKTGVALVTAADGNDGLRLVANGRVIGHTKGNGFEFPIEIAGGEYYYLTNFNWQYSSTGILGATNDKTKIASDTRITLDGFKTGIGGGDVQIDGKVTIKTTTYSGSPVECGIANSTTMNPGSELLIYAQQYIGEQGHLTYNGGHLLLNVTTIGMDFGLSRLGIGENVSRFWYRTDDDAGYTEIDTSVQEKLDSFFEVKETNHAYLELTDVDPDQQESETYDLWVAGTQVKKTNQKDVLDDGTVAYDPNTHTLTLKQADLTLSGDAEEGIYCCIQSELADMLTITGTATLSNADGILTEGPLTLDNATLTLTGNINEDVGDDAIRAGRSDEDITIENSTVTIAGTNSKGNFFNYGIRCGKLTVANSTLNVKVGGSAIVADELKASGAGTVITAETDASEEQEYYALELDELTLRDGLDLVEGKMNESKKAKIAQPEQAPTDFKVYWVVHPGDEPVNGGMQFPGAITGSEEEARLFEGWFLEDGTRLEDSPYYMGPGANHVGNLDRDVTFYGHWRTAESGEGSPDGGDGFGTLLAVGAVVGVAGVVAYQVGTELILDQLLPAGVAVPHTRAELAMLLWNTAGRPAPATLPAFADVADPELAQAAQWAIEQGYLKARADGSFKPDKGVAKWRVIRGYRAVTEP
;
A
#
# COMPACT_ATOMS: atom_id res chain seq x y z
N MET A 1 -56.72 4.21 50.16
CA MET A 1 -56.34 5.63 49.99
C MET A 1 -54.82 5.69 50.09
N LYS A 2 -54.06 6.09 49.06
CA LYS A 2 -53.84 7.50 48.76
C LYS A 2 -53.41 7.66 47.30
N ARG A 3 -54.37 8.09 46.50
CA ARG A 3 -54.21 8.69 45.18
C ARG A 3 -53.98 10.18 45.45
N ARG A 4 -52.82 10.72 45.07
CA ARG A 4 -52.54 12.13 44.72
C ARG A 4 -51.05 12.42 44.90
N TRP A 5 -50.30 12.37 43.80
CA TRP A 5 -49.41 13.44 43.30
C TRP A 5 -48.72 12.94 42.02
N LYS A 6 -49.52 12.84 40.95
CA LYS A 6 -49.09 13.23 39.61
C LYS A 6 -49.26 14.75 39.56
N LYS A 7 -48.23 15.46 39.11
CA LYS A 7 -48.04 16.93 38.95
C LYS A 7 -46.95 17.45 39.90
N PHE A 8 -45.99 18.18 39.31
CA PHE A 8 -44.74 18.72 39.85
C PHE A 8 -43.50 17.82 39.80
N LEU A 9 -43.15 17.36 38.60
CA LEU A 9 -41.87 17.74 37.95
C LEU A 9 -42.04 17.57 36.43
N ALA A 10 -42.99 18.33 35.88
CA ALA A 10 -43.18 18.54 34.45
C ALA A 10 -42.99 20.04 34.23
N GLY A 11 -41.76 20.40 33.93
CA GLY A 11 -41.32 21.78 33.80
C GLY A 11 -39.79 21.77 33.79
N VAL A 12 -39.21 22.00 32.61
CA VAL A 12 -37.76 21.97 32.31
C VAL A 12 -37.16 20.57 32.10
N LEU A 13 -37.68 19.85 31.11
CA LEU A 13 -36.87 19.15 30.08
C LEU A 13 -37.79 18.70 28.92
N SER A 14 -38.64 19.63 28.49
CA SER A 14 -39.30 19.58 27.17
C SER A 14 -38.75 20.75 26.37
N ALA A 15 -37.48 20.61 25.98
CA ALA A 15 -36.79 21.42 24.96
C ALA A 15 -35.47 20.77 24.49
N ALA A 16 -35.36 19.43 24.57
CA ALA A 16 -34.22 18.68 24.01
C ALA A 16 -34.64 17.34 23.38
N LEU A 17 -35.94 17.19 23.06
CA LEU A 17 -36.49 16.03 22.34
C LEU A 17 -37.21 16.46 21.06
N ALA A 18 -36.64 17.49 20.41
CA ALA A 18 -36.97 17.93 19.06
C ALA A 18 -35.75 18.50 18.31
N LEU A 19 -34.52 18.26 18.79
CA LEU A 19 -33.27 18.63 18.12
C LEU A 19 -32.18 17.57 18.41
N ASN A 20 -32.31 16.42 17.73
CA ASN A 20 -31.22 15.59 17.20
C ASN A 20 -31.85 14.37 16.50
N LEU A 21 -32.68 14.66 15.50
CA LEU A 21 -32.68 13.84 14.29
C LEU A 21 -31.44 14.28 13.50
N ALA A 22 -30.70 13.31 12.95
CA ALA A 22 -29.47 13.44 12.16
C ALA A 22 -28.17 13.65 12.96
N ALA A 23 -27.56 12.54 13.36
CA ALA A 23 -26.12 12.38 13.14
C ALA A 23 -25.95 11.03 12.40
N PRO A 24 -25.78 11.04 11.06
CA PRO A 24 -25.28 9.87 10.38
C PRO A 24 -23.89 9.56 10.95
N LEU A 25 -23.55 8.29 11.14
CA LEU A 25 -22.15 7.90 10.94
C LEU A 25 -21.83 8.29 9.50
N ALA A 26 -21.23 9.45 9.30
CA ALA A 26 -20.66 9.77 8.01
C ALA A 26 -19.45 8.85 7.84
N LEU A 27 -19.64 7.69 7.21
CA LEU A 27 -18.74 7.38 6.10
C LEU A 27 -18.74 8.67 5.29
N ALA A 28 -17.58 9.26 5.04
CA ALA A 28 -17.51 10.47 4.24
C ALA A 28 -17.97 10.09 2.83
N ASP A 29 -19.29 10.11 2.59
CA ASP A 29 -19.88 9.88 1.29
C ASP A 29 -19.13 10.80 0.33
N SER A 30 -18.61 10.22 -0.75
CA SER A 30 -17.92 11.03 -1.74
C SER A 30 -18.81 12.21 -2.15
N VAL A 31 -18.28 13.41 -1.98
CA VAL A 31 -18.89 14.64 -2.46
C VAL A 31 -18.97 14.53 -3.97
N LYS A 32 -19.97 15.16 -4.58
CA LYS A 32 -20.21 14.98 -6.01
C LYS A 32 -19.00 15.36 -6.86
N CYS A 33 -18.82 14.65 -7.97
CA CYS A 33 -17.93 15.06 -9.05
C CYS A 33 -18.58 14.71 -10.39
N THR A 34 -18.04 15.21 -11.48
CA THR A 34 -18.49 14.87 -12.83
C THR A 34 -17.32 14.30 -13.62
N VAL A 35 -17.49 13.14 -14.24
CA VAL A 35 -16.49 12.53 -15.14
C VAL A 35 -17.09 12.32 -16.53
N ALA A 36 -16.45 12.86 -17.56
CA ALA A 36 -16.92 12.87 -18.94
C ALA A 36 -18.41 13.31 -19.10
N GLY A 37 -18.84 14.23 -18.23
CA GLY A 37 -20.24 14.70 -18.16
C GLY A 37 -21.24 13.72 -17.55
N VAL A 38 -20.79 12.72 -16.79
CA VAL A 38 -21.57 11.84 -15.91
C VAL A 38 -21.38 12.33 -14.48
N GLU A 39 -22.46 12.77 -13.82
CA GLU A 39 -22.42 13.16 -12.40
C GLU A 39 -22.33 11.89 -11.54
N LEU A 40 -21.33 11.86 -10.66
CA LEU A 40 -21.13 10.84 -9.65
C LEU A 40 -21.48 11.43 -8.28
N SER A 41 -22.24 10.67 -7.50
CA SER A 41 -22.62 11.04 -6.14
C SER A 41 -22.48 9.83 -5.22
N GLY A 42 -21.85 10.01 -4.07
CA GLY A 42 -21.51 8.93 -3.16
C GLY A 42 -20.48 7.97 -3.78
N ASP A 43 -20.17 6.92 -3.01
CA ASP A 43 -19.18 5.93 -3.41
C ASP A 43 -19.73 5.00 -4.52
N GLN A 44 -18.93 4.83 -5.57
CA GLN A 44 -19.22 4.03 -6.75
C GLN A 44 -18.01 3.13 -7.06
N ASN A 45 -18.12 1.83 -6.75
CA ASN A 45 -17.07 0.86 -7.07
C ASN A 45 -16.83 0.70 -8.58
N SER A 46 -17.82 1.05 -9.40
CA SER A 46 -17.69 1.10 -10.86
C SER A 46 -18.59 2.19 -11.42
N VAL A 47 -18.00 3.08 -12.20
CA VAL A 47 -18.70 4.05 -13.03
C VAL A 47 -19.17 3.35 -14.30
N PRO A 48 -20.42 3.56 -14.77
CA PRO A 48 -20.91 2.93 -15.99
C PRO A 48 -20.05 3.28 -17.22
N ASN A 49 -19.51 2.25 -17.87
CA ASN A 49 -18.77 2.37 -19.12
C ASN A 49 -19.75 2.73 -20.26
N GLY A 50 -19.36 3.61 -21.19
CA GLY A 50 -20.29 4.14 -22.20
C GLY A 50 -19.61 4.86 -23.36
N SER A 51 -20.34 5.66 -24.14
CA SER A 51 -19.73 6.38 -25.28
C SER A 51 -18.74 7.48 -24.87
N ALA A 52 -18.71 7.85 -23.59
CA ALA A 52 -17.94 8.96 -23.05
C ALA A 52 -16.79 8.53 -22.12
N ILE A 53 -16.85 7.29 -21.62
CA ILE A 53 -15.82 6.67 -20.79
C ILE A 53 -15.62 5.29 -21.40
N ASP A 54 -14.39 4.95 -21.76
CA ASP A 54 -13.99 3.62 -22.21
C ASP A 54 -12.90 3.09 -21.29
N GLY A 55 -13.27 2.16 -20.41
CA GLY A 55 -12.39 1.58 -19.39
C GLY A 55 -13.06 1.55 -18.01
N GLN A 56 -12.45 0.85 -17.06
CA GLN A 56 -12.96 0.73 -15.70
C GLN A 56 -12.52 1.92 -14.84
N VAL A 57 -13.50 2.58 -14.21
CA VAL A 57 -13.29 3.72 -13.32
C VAL A 57 -14.09 3.50 -12.04
N SER A 58 -13.53 3.83 -10.87
CA SER A 58 -14.25 3.88 -9.59
C SER A 58 -14.17 5.26 -8.97
N TYR A 59 -15.11 5.58 -8.09
CA TYR A 59 -15.12 6.82 -7.33
C TYR A 59 -15.42 6.51 -5.86
N LEU A 60 -14.40 6.52 -5.00
CA LEU A 60 -14.51 6.12 -3.60
C LEU A 60 -13.78 7.12 -2.72
N ASN A 61 -14.37 7.55 -1.61
CA ASN A 61 -13.77 8.51 -0.67
C ASN A 61 -13.14 9.74 -1.37
N ASN A 62 -13.91 10.40 -2.26
CA ASN A 62 -13.47 11.51 -3.11
C ASN A 62 -12.29 11.19 -4.06
N THR A 63 -11.97 9.92 -4.28
CA THR A 63 -10.89 9.51 -5.17
C THR A 63 -11.45 8.84 -6.42
N LEU A 64 -11.25 9.48 -7.58
CA LEU A 64 -11.58 8.94 -8.89
C LEU A 64 -10.40 8.12 -9.40
N THR A 65 -10.55 6.79 -9.40
CA THR A 65 -9.50 5.86 -9.79
C THR A 65 -9.75 5.32 -11.20
N PHE A 66 -8.80 5.52 -12.10
CA PHE A 66 -8.77 4.92 -13.43
C PHE A 66 -8.08 3.56 -13.33
N ILE A 67 -8.89 2.50 -13.19
CA ILE A 67 -8.45 1.16 -12.79
C ILE A 67 -7.79 0.41 -13.96
N SER A 68 -8.36 0.52 -15.16
CA SER A 68 -7.84 -0.18 -16.34
C SER A 68 -6.46 0.32 -16.74
N ASN A 69 -5.65 -0.56 -17.34
CA ASN A 69 -4.35 -0.21 -17.93
C ASN A 69 -4.44 0.95 -18.93
N GLU A 70 -5.59 1.10 -19.58
CA GLU A 70 -5.94 2.27 -20.38
C GLU A 70 -7.40 2.67 -20.13
N VAL A 71 -7.65 3.96 -19.90
CA VAL A 71 -8.98 4.55 -19.82
C VAL A 71 -9.07 5.75 -20.75
N THR A 72 -10.09 5.82 -21.60
CA THR A 72 -10.37 6.98 -22.45
C THR A 72 -11.58 7.76 -21.96
N LEU A 73 -11.42 9.07 -21.76
CA LEU A 73 -12.48 10.02 -21.45
C LEU A 73 -12.77 10.89 -22.67
N SER A 74 -14.05 11.03 -23.05
CA SER A 74 -14.46 11.86 -24.18
C SER A 74 -15.68 12.72 -23.87
N THR A 75 -15.52 14.03 -24.02
CA THR A 75 -16.61 15.02 -23.97
C THR A 75 -16.84 15.69 -25.33
N LEU A 76 -16.33 15.12 -26.44
CA LEU A 76 -16.40 15.75 -27.77
C LEU A 76 -17.82 16.05 -28.28
N ASN A 77 -18.82 15.35 -27.77
CA ASN A 77 -20.24 15.56 -28.05
C ASN A 77 -20.87 16.70 -27.23
N LYS A 78 -20.17 17.25 -26.24
CA LYS A 78 -20.63 18.31 -25.33
C LYS A 78 -19.60 19.46 -25.30
N THR A 79 -19.97 20.63 -25.83
CA THR A 79 -19.08 21.80 -25.77
C THR A 79 -19.03 22.38 -24.35
N GLY A 80 -17.83 22.74 -23.87
CA GLY A 80 -17.64 23.38 -22.56
C GLY A 80 -17.73 22.45 -21.34
N VAL A 81 -17.82 21.13 -21.54
CA VAL A 81 -17.82 20.15 -20.44
C VAL A 81 -16.40 19.62 -20.24
N ALA A 82 -15.89 19.70 -19.02
CA ALA A 82 -14.56 19.21 -18.68
C ALA A 82 -14.50 17.67 -18.65
N LEU A 83 -13.29 17.11 -18.74
CA LEU A 83 -13.11 15.66 -18.58
C LEU A 83 -13.43 15.22 -17.15
N VAL A 84 -13.00 16.00 -16.15
CA VAL A 84 -13.35 15.80 -14.75
C VAL A 84 -13.60 17.15 -14.08
N THR A 85 -14.64 17.25 -13.27
CA THR A 85 -14.97 18.45 -12.47
C THR A 85 -15.34 18.06 -11.05
N ALA A 86 -14.67 18.62 -10.04
CA ALA A 86 -15.15 18.58 -8.67
C ALA A 86 -16.43 19.43 -8.55
N ALA A 87 -17.48 18.92 -7.90
CA ALA A 87 -18.67 19.74 -7.66
C ALA A 87 -18.41 20.84 -6.62
N ASP A 88 -19.27 21.85 -6.59
CA ASP A 88 -19.21 22.89 -5.56
C ASP A 88 -19.23 22.27 -4.16
N GLY A 89 -18.21 22.59 -3.35
CA GLY A 89 -18.04 22.04 -2.00
C GLY A 89 -17.28 20.71 -1.94
N ASN A 90 -16.85 20.15 -3.08
CA ASN A 90 -15.88 19.06 -3.11
C ASN A 90 -14.46 19.64 -3.13
N ASP A 91 -13.88 19.82 -1.95
CA ASP A 91 -12.50 20.25 -1.72
C ASP A 91 -11.53 19.07 -1.56
N GLY A 92 -11.98 17.84 -1.80
CA GLY A 92 -11.21 16.62 -1.55
C GLY A 92 -10.98 15.73 -2.78
N LEU A 93 -11.33 16.18 -3.99
CA LEU A 93 -11.26 15.34 -5.19
C LEU A 93 -9.81 14.97 -5.54
N ARG A 94 -9.50 13.67 -5.55
CA ARG A 94 -8.22 13.09 -5.98
C ARG A 94 -8.41 12.29 -7.27
N LEU A 95 -7.47 12.40 -8.21
CA LEU A 95 -7.44 11.61 -9.43
C LEU A 95 -6.27 10.63 -9.34
N VAL A 96 -6.52 9.34 -9.54
CA VAL A 96 -5.48 8.30 -9.48
C VAL A 96 -5.54 7.43 -10.72
N ALA A 97 -4.42 7.24 -11.43
CA ALA A 97 -4.35 6.33 -12.57
C ALA A 97 -3.42 5.14 -12.29
N ASN A 98 -3.90 3.92 -12.54
CA ASN A 98 -3.07 2.70 -12.46
C ASN A 98 -2.30 2.43 -13.76
N GLY A 99 -2.62 3.16 -14.83
CA GLY A 99 -2.06 2.99 -16.16
C GLY A 99 -2.18 4.29 -16.95
N ARG A 100 -2.70 4.21 -18.18
CA ARG A 100 -2.80 5.36 -19.08
C ARG A 100 -4.22 5.95 -19.11
N VAL A 101 -4.35 7.26 -18.95
CA VAL A 101 -5.62 8.00 -19.10
C VAL A 101 -5.54 8.91 -20.31
N ILE A 102 -6.38 8.66 -21.31
CA ILE A 102 -6.49 9.45 -22.54
C ILE A 102 -7.71 10.35 -22.45
N GLY A 103 -7.58 11.63 -22.79
CA GLY A 103 -8.64 12.61 -22.63
C GLY A 103 -8.92 13.41 -23.89
N HIS A 104 -10.15 13.42 -24.38
CA HIS A 104 -10.57 14.22 -25.53
C HIS A 104 -11.71 15.16 -25.17
N THR A 105 -11.46 16.47 -25.18
CA THR A 105 -12.42 17.47 -24.71
C THR A 105 -12.59 18.64 -25.68
N LYS A 106 -13.68 19.40 -25.52
CA LYS A 106 -13.89 20.73 -26.11
C LYS A 106 -14.03 21.82 -25.03
N GLY A 107 -13.78 21.46 -23.77
CA GLY A 107 -13.79 22.32 -22.59
C GLY A 107 -12.48 22.14 -21.80
N ASN A 108 -12.55 22.23 -20.48
CA ASN A 108 -11.38 22.04 -19.62
C ASN A 108 -10.95 20.55 -19.57
N GLY A 109 -9.71 20.30 -19.13
CA GLY A 109 -9.26 18.95 -18.82
C GLY A 109 -9.82 18.54 -17.46
N PHE A 110 -9.12 18.91 -16.39
CA PHE A 110 -9.52 18.64 -15.01
C PHE A 110 -9.81 19.93 -14.26
N GLU A 111 -10.91 19.97 -13.53
CA GLU A 111 -11.33 21.12 -12.74
C GLU A 111 -11.40 20.79 -11.24
N PHE A 112 -10.62 21.54 -10.48
CA PHE A 112 -10.53 21.55 -9.02
C PHE A 112 -10.13 20.22 -8.33
N PRO A 113 -9.24 19.37 -8.89
CA PRO A 113 -8.66 18.30 -8.09
C PRO A 113 -7.69 18.86 -7.06
N ILE A 114 -7.61 18.27 -5.87
CA ILE A 114 -6.53 18.54 -4.92
C ILE A 114 -5.27 17.71 -5.19
N GLU A 115 -5.42 16.57 -5.89
CA GLU A 115 -4.30 15.72 -6.25
C GLU A 115 -4.54 14.99 -7.57
N ILE A 116 -3.47 14.84 -8.35
CA ILE A 116 -3.38 13.98 -9.53
C ILE A 116 -2.17 13.07 -9.32
N ALA A 117 -2.39 11.75 -9.24
CA ALA A 117 -1.39 10.78 -8.84
C ALA A 117 -1.41 9.51 -9.73
N GLY A 118 -0.28 8.81 -9.81
CA GLY A 118 -0.15 7.56 -10.52
C GLY A 118 -0.22 7.66 -12.05
N GLY A 119 0.48 6.75 -12.73
CA GLY A 119 0.30 6.47 -14.14
C GLY A 119 0.58 7.63 -15.11
N GLU A 120 0.05 7.50 -16.33
CA GLU A 120 0.23 8.46 -17.41
C GLU A 120 -1.10 9.09 -17.83
N TYR A 121 -1.29 10.38 -17.55
CA TYR A 121 -2.36 11.20 -18.11
C TYR A 121 -1.93 11.69 -19.49
N TYR A 122 -2.05 10.80 -20.46
CA TYR A 122 -1.47 10.94 -21.78
C TYR A 122 -2.44 11.62 -22.75
N TYR A 123 -1.92 12.60 -23.51
CA TYR A 123 -2.64 13.22 -24.62
C TYR A 123 -4.01 13.78 -24.22
N LEU A 124 -4.09 14.44 -23.06
CA LEU A 124 -5.27 15.21 -22.69
C LEU A 124 -5.38 16.36 -23.69
N THR A 125 -6.31 16.25 -24.63
CA THR A 125 -6.34 17.10 -25.82
C THR A 125 -7.64 17.88 -25.89
N ASN A 126 -7.52 19.20 -26.04
CA ASN A 126 -8.64 20.06 -26.38
C ASN A 126 -8.75 20.22 -27.90
N PHE A 127 -9.91 19.83 -28.46
CA PHE A 127 -10.23 19.90 -29.89
C PHE A 127 -10.95 21.19 -30.29
N ASN A 128 -11.15 22.12 -29.36
CA ASN A 128 -11.87 23.38 -29.54
C ASN A 128 -11.05 24.58 -29.02
N TRP A 129 -9.83 24.70 -29.54
CA TRP A 129 -8.81 25.68 -29.15
C TRP A 129 -9.22 27.16 -29.25
N GLN A 130 -10.31 27.48 -29.97
CA GLN A 130 -10.82 28.85 -30.12
C GLN A 130 -11.51 29.39 -28.85
N TYR A 131 -11.82 28.53 -27.89
CA TYR A 131 -12.50 28.91 -26.65
C TYR A 131 -11.54 28.90 -25.47
N SER A 132 -11.87 29.69 -24.43
CA SER A 132 -11.12 29.68 -23.17
C SER A 132 -11.23 28.29 -22.52
N SER A 133 -10.11 27.58 -22.46
CA SER A 133 -10.02 26.27 -21.83
C SER A 133 -8.73 26.13 -21.03
N THR A 134 -8.81 25.46 -19.88
CA THR A 134 -7.67 25.14 -19.03
C THR A 134 -7.46 23.63 -18.98
N GLY A 135 -6.23 23.15 -19.17
CA GLY A 135 -5.90 21.73 -19.07
C GLY A 135 -6.06 21.22 -17.64
N ILE A 136 -5.39 21.88 -16.69
CA ILE A 136 -5.56 21.67 -15.25
C ILE A 136 -6.00 22.99 -14.63
N LEU A 137 -7.26 23.05 -14.22
CA LEU A 137 -7.81 24.13 -13.42
C LEU A 137 -7.69 23.74 -11.94
N GLY A 138 -6.68 24.24 -11.23
CA GLY A 138 -6.38 23.87 -9.85
C GLY A 138 -7.43 24.31 -8.82
N ALA A 139 -7.37 23.71 -7.63
CA ALA A 139 -8.31 23.95 -6.54
C ALA A 139 -8.26 25.41 -6.05
N THR A 140 -9.41 26.04 -5.86
CA THR A 140 -9.46 27.50 -5.59
C THR A 140 -8.95 27.89 -4.19
N ASN A 141 -9.10 27.01 -3.19
CA ASN A 141 -8.79 27.29 -1.79
C ASN A 141 -7.62 26.46 -1.24
N ASP A 142 -6.99 25.62 -2.07
CA ASP A 142 -5.90 24.73 -1.69
C ASP A 142 -4.93 24.54 -2.86
N LYS A 143 -3.80 23.86 -2.63
CA LYS A 143 -2.83 23.53 -3.66
C LYS A 143 -3.21 22.23 -4.35
N THR A 144 -3.32 22.24 -5.68
CA THR A 144 -3.39 21.00 -6.46
C THR A 144 -1.99 20.38 -6.56
N LYS A 145 -1.81 19.16 -6.08
CA LYS A 145 -0.55 18.42 -6.17
C LYS A 145 -0.53 17.47 -7.37
N ILE A 146 0.54 17.47 -8.15
CA ILE A 146 0.84 16.45 -9.17
C ILE A 146 1.97 15.59 -8.60
N ALA A 147 1.68 14.32 -8.29
CA ALA A 147 2.59 13.43 -7.57
C ALA A 147 3.82 13.01 -8.40
N SER A 148 4.88 12.57 -7.73
CA SER A 148 6.18 12.24 -8.33
C SER A 148 6.15 11.08 -9.33
N ASP A 149 5.24 10.14 -9.13
CA ASP A 149 5.00 8.96 -9.98
C ASP A 149 4.11 9.27 -11.20
N THR A 150 3.74 10.53 -11.41
CA THR A 150 2.74 10.94 -12.39
C THR A 150 3.35 11.62 -13.60
N ARG A 151 2.87 11.25 -14.79
CA ARG A 151 3.20 11.94 -16.04
C ARG A 151 1.95 12.53 -16.70
N ILE A 152 1.96 13.83 -16.98
CA ILE A 152 0.83 14.51 -17.65
C ILE A 152 1.28 15.14 -18.95
N THR A 153 0.51 14.93 -20.02
CA THR A 153 0.65 15.67 -21.28
C THR A 153 -0.64 16.39 -21.61
N LEU A 154 -0.58 17.73 -21.65
CA LEU A 154 -1.67 18.62 -22.03
C LEU A 154 -1.45 19.12 -23.45
N ASP A 155 -2.46 19.03 -24.32
CA ASP A 155 -2.39 19.50 -25.71
C ASP A 155 -3.63 20.32 -26.11
N GLY A 156 -3.41 21.38 -26.90
CA GLY A 156 -4.47 22.19 -27.50
C GLY A 156 -5.27 23.10 -26.54
N PHE A 157 -4.94 23.15 -25.25
CA PHE A 157 -5.62 24.04 -24.30
C PHE A 157 -5.15 25.48 -24.44
N LYS A 158 -6.07 26.45 -24.30
CA LYS A 158 -5.72 27.86 -24.24
C LYS A 158 -4.83 28.21 -23.05
N THR A 159 -5.03 27.55 -21.91
CA THR A 159 -4.16 27.61 -20.73
C THR A 159 -3.79 26.18 -20.34
N GLY A 160 -2.52 25.86 -20.18
CA GLY A 160 -2.12 24.55 -19.67
C GLY A 160 -2.54 24.37 -18.20
N ILE A 161 -1.95 25.17 -17.30
CA ILE A 161 -2.27 25.18 -15.87
C ILE A 161 -2.82 26.56 -15.46
N GLY A 162 -3.94 26.60 -14.76
CA GLY A 162 -4.54 27.82 -14.21
C GLY A 162 -5.46 27.48 -13.04
N GLY A 163 -6.06 28.48 -12.38
CA GLY A 163 -6.91 28.25 -11.19
C GLY A 163 -6.11 27.73 -9.96
N GLY A 164 -6.32 28.32 -8.79
CA GLY A 164 -5.59 27.91 -7.58
C GLY A 164 -4.05 28.01 -7.66
N ASP A 165 -3.39 27.39 -6.70
CA ASP A 165 -1.95 27.14 -6.72
C ASP A 165 -1.71 25.68 -7.16
N VAL A 166 -0.67 25.41 -7.95
CA VAL A 166 -0.33 24.04 -8.40
C VAL A 166 1.09 23.68 -8.00
N GLN A 167 1.29 22.51 -7.41
CA GLN A 167 2.58 21.94 -7.03
C GLN A 167 2.91 20.73 -7.91
N ILE A 168 4.11 20.71 -8.47
CA ILE A 168 4.59 19.65 -9.36
C ILE A 168 5.73 18.92 -8.68
N ASP A 169 5.49 17.65 -8.34
CA ASP A 169 6.52 16.71 -7.91
C ASP A 169 6.85 15.71 -9.05
N GLY A 170 5.93 15.52 -10.01
CA GLY A 170 6.09 14.61 -11.15
C GLY A 170 6.53 15.29 -12.45
N LYS A 171 6.09 14.73 -13.58
CA LYS A 171 6.44 15.21 -14.93
C LYS A 171 5.24 15.80 -15.65
N VAL A 172 5.33 17.05 -16.08
CA VAL A 172 4.27 17.75 -16.81
C VAL A 172 4.81 18.32 -18.11
N THR A 173 4.17 17.97 -19.21
CA THR A 173 4.43 18.55 -20.53
C THR A 173 3.19 19.28 -21.03
N ILE A 174 3.37 20.54 -21.39
CA ILE A 174 2.32 21.39 -21.97
C ILE A 174 2.70 21.67 -23.42
N LYS A 175 1.86 21.19 -24.34
CA LYS A 175 1.96 21.44 -25.77
C LYS A 175 0.79 22.31 -26.20
N THR A 176 1.07 23.32 -27.00
CA THR A 176 0.04 24.23 -27.54
C THR A 176 -0.08 24.05 -29.06
N THR A 177 -0.10 22.80 -29.51
CA THR A 177 -0.21 22.46 -30.93
C THR A 177 -1.64 22.11 -31.29
N THR A 178 -2.30 22.90 -32.15
CA THR A 178 -3.62 22.49 -32.66
C THR A 178 -3.47 21.48 -33.80
N TYR A 179 -4.49 20.64 -33.99
CA TYR A 179 -4.59 19.71 -35.11
C TYR A 179 -4.57 20.40 -36.49
N SER A 180 -4.82 21.71 -36.54
CA SER A 180 -4.72 22.55 -37.75
C SER A 180 -3.40 23.30 -37.89
N GLY A 181 -2.44 23.09 -36.98
CA GLY A 181 -1.15 23.81 -36.96
C GLY A 181 -1.25 25.29 -36.58
N SER A 182 -2.37 25.70 -35.99
CA SER A 182 -2.61 27.06 -35.49
C SER A 182 -2.22 27.20 -34.01
N PRO A 183 -1.70 28.36 -33.56
CA PRO A 183 -1.33 28.62 -32.16
C PRO A 183 -2.44 28.44 -31.14
N VAL A 184 -2.08 27.98 -29.94
CA VAL A 184 -2.77 28.37 -28.69
C VAL A 184 -1.83 29.18 -27.79
N GLU A 185 -2.43 30.04 -26.97
CA GLU A 185 -1.78 31.26 -26.43
C GLU A 185 -1.25 31.15 -25.00
N CYS A 186 -1.21 30.01 -24.30
CA CYS A 186 -0.70 30.01 -22.91
C CYS A 186 -0.25 28.66 -22.32
N GLY A 187 0.82 28.70 -21.53
CA GLY A 187 1.33 27.59 -20.72
C GLY A 187 0.81 27.57 -19.27
N ILE A 188 1.02 28.66 -18.53
CA ILE A 188 0.54 28.82 -17.14
C ILE A 188 -0.09 30.19 -16.92
N ALA A 189 -1.16 30.25 -16.11
CA ALA A 189 -1.87 31.48 -15.80
C ALA A 189 -1.91 31.84 -14.29
N ASN A 190 -1.30 31.02 -13.43
CA ASN A 190 -1.38 31.10 -11.97
C ASN A 190 -0.01 30.83 -11.29
N SER A 191 0.00 30.72 -9.96
CA SER A 191 1.16 30.27 -9.18
C SER A 191 1.40 28.76 -9.36
N THR A 192 2.59 28.39 -9.80
CA THR A 192 3.06 27.01 -9.94
C THR A 192 4.37 26.84 -9.18
N THR A 193 4.52 25.75 -8.43
CA THR A 193 5.75 25.42 -7.71
C THR A 193 6.29 24.10 -8.22
N MET A 194 7.55 24.07 -8.63
CA MET A 194 8.30 22.87 -8.98
C MET A 194 9.19 22.45 -7.83
N ASN A 195 9.19 21.18 -7.49
CA ASN A 195 10.05 20.61 -6.46
C ASN A 195 11.23 19.81 -7.04
N PRO A 196 12.27 19.52 -6.24
CA PRO A 196 13.38 18.67 -6.66
C PRO A 196 12.90 17.36 -7.31
N GLY A 197 13.55 16.95 -8.41
CA GLY A 197 13.20 15.74 -9.17
C GLY A 197 12.01 15.89 -10.14
N SER A 198 11.31 17.03 -10.16
CA SER A 198 10.20 17.28 -11.08
C SER A 198 10.66 17.70 -12.49
N GLU A 199 9.76 17.59 -13.47
CA GLU A 199 10.01 18.05 -14.85
C GLU A 199 8.81 18.87 -15.35
N LEU A 200 9.03 20.11 -15.77
CA LEU A 200 8.01 20.96 -16.39
C LEU A 200 8.51 21.45 -17.74
N LEU A 201 7.89 20.95 -18.81
CA LEU A 201 8.20 21.35 -20.18
C LEU A 201 7.03 22.13 -20.77
N ILE A 202 7.26 23.37 -21.19
CA ILE A 202 6.25 24.24 -21.78
C ILE A 202 6.66 24.59 -23.21
N TYR A 203 5.89 24.10 -24.17
CA TYR A 203 5.99 24.44 -25.58
C TYR A 203 4.80 25.34 -25.95
N ALA A 204 5.04 26.64 -25.99
CA ALA A 204 4.03 27.66 -26.26
C ALA A 204 4.26 28.36 -27.60
N GLN A 205 3.20 28.78 -28.30
CA GLN A 205 3.38 29.64 -29.47
C GLN A 205 3.50 31.12 -29.08
N GLN A 206 2.72 31.57 -28.10
CA GLN A 206 2.74 32.96 -27.62
C GLN A 206 2.33 32.97 -26.13
N TYR A 207 2.90 33.90 -25.35
CA TYR A 207 2.37 34.42 -24.07
C TYR A 207 2.11 33.39 -22.92
N ILE A 208 3.02 33.26 -21.97
CA ILE A 208 2.67 32.79 -20.62
C ILE A 208 1.92 33.93 -19.94
N GLY A 209 0.78 33.68 -19.29
CA GLY A 209 -0.12 34.76 -18.86
C GLY A 209 0.53 35.78 -17.92
N GLU A 210 0.10 37.06 -17.98
CA GLU A 210 0.55 38.18 -17.12
C GLU A 210 0.45 37.93 -15.59
N GLN A 211 -0.18 36.84 -15.15
CA GLN A 211 -0.33 36.43 -13.74
C GLN A 211 0.41 35.12 -13.42
N GLY A 212 1.13 34.54 -14.38
CA GLY A 212 1.91 33.32 -14.17
C GLY A 212 3.09 33.59 -13.25
N HIS A 213 3.03 33.00 -12.05
CA HIS A 213 4.13 32.96 -11.10
C HIS A 213 4.68 31.55 -11.07
N LEU A 214 5.96 31.36 -11.34
CA LEU A 214 6.59 30.05 -11.24
C LEU A 214 7.63 30.10 -10.12
N THR A 215 7.61 29.15 -9.20
CA THR A 215 8.65 28.97 -8.18
C THR A 215 9.41 27.69 -8.49
N TYR A 216 10.71 27.82 -8.77
CA TYR A 216 11.60 26.72 -9.06
C TYR A 216 12.39 26.33 -7.81
N ASN A 217 12.07 25.19 -7.20
CA ASN A 217 12.82 24.63 -6.06
C ASN A 217 13.78 23.49 -6.46
N GLY A 218 13.90 23.17 -7.75
CA GLY A 218 14.71 22.05 -8.28
C GLY A 218 13.99 21.32 -9.43
N GLY A 219 14.66 20.35 -10.03
CA GLY A 219 14.21 19.60 -11.20
C GLY A 219 14.59 20.23 -12.54
N HIS A 220 13.88 19.84 -13.60
CA HIS A 220 14.13 20.32 -14.97
C HIS A 220 12.97 21.19 -15.48
N LEU A 221 13.26 22.45 -15.81
CA LEU A 221 12.30 23.40 -16.37
C LEU A 221 12.73 23.78 -17.79
N LEU A 222 11.81 23.63 -18.75
CA LEU A 222 11.97 24.15 -20.11
C LEU A 222 10.82 25.07 -20.48
N LEU A 223 11.14 26.30 -20.86
CA LEU A 223 10.23 27.26 -21.48
C LEU A 223 10.69 27.51 -22.92
N ASN A 224 9.94 26.98 -23.89
CA ASN A 224 10.22 27.17 -25.31
C ASN A 224 9.01 27.84 -26.00
N VAL A 225 9.18 29.10 -26.40
CA VAL A 225 8.14 29.99 -26.93
C VAL A 225 8.50 30.42 -28.35
N THR A 226 7.67 30.08 -29.33
CA THR A 226 8.07 30.16 -30.75
C THR A 226 7.85 31.50 -31.46
N THR A 227 7.09 32.45 -30.90
CA THR A 227 6.89 33.77 -31.55
C THR A 227 7.97 34.77 -31.18
N ILE A 228 8.78 35.11 -32.18
CA ILE A 228 9.99 35.94 -32.08
C ILE A 228 9.59 37.41 -31.84
N GLY A 229 9.77 37.90 -30.60
CA GLY A 229 9.74 39.35 -30.31
C GLY A 229 8.99 39.81 -29.05
N MET A 230 8.42 38.91 -28.24
CA MET A 230 7.81 39.24 -26.94
C MET A 230 8.44 38.40 -25.84
N ASP A 231 8.57 38.98 -24.63
CA ASP A 231 8.92 38.28 -23.38
C ASP A 231 8.03 37.04 -23.18
N PHE A 232 8.52 36.04 -22.43
CA PHE A 232 7.76 34.84 -22.06
C PHE A 232 6.39 35.18 -21.47
N GLY A 233 6.19 36.39 -20.94
CA GLY A 233 4.94 36.85 -20.33
C GLY A 233 4.79 36.43 -18.87
N LEU A 234 5.75 35.65 -18.37
CA LEU A 234 5.88 35.29 -16.96
C LEU A 234 6.11 36.55 -16.11
N SER A 235 5.22 36.77 -15.13
CA SER A 235 5.28 37.95 -14.26
C SER A 235 6.35 37.80 -13.18
N ARG A 236 6.61 36.57 -12.72
CA ARG A 236 7.68 36.25 -11.77
C ARG A 236 8.15 34.80 -11.94
N LEU A 237 9.46 34.61 -11.99
CA LEU A 237 10.12 33.35 -11.65
C LEU A 237 10.78 33.54 -10.28
N GLY A 238 10.37 32.78 -9.27
CA GLY A 238 11.04 32.71 -7.98
C GLY A 238 11.99 31.51 -7.95
N ILE A 239 13.17 31.68 -7.37
CA ILE A 239 14.07 30.58 -7.05
C ILE A 239 13.87 30.21 -5.58
N GLY A 240 13.70 28.93 -5.29
CA GLY A 240 13.50 28.41 -3.94
C GLY A 240 14.63 28.78 -2.98
N GLU A 241 14.31 28.90 -1.70
CA GLU A 241 15.31 29.22 -0.66
C GLU A 241 16.42 28.16 -0.58
N ASN A 242 16.07 26.89 -0.82
CA ASN A 242 16.97 25.74 -0.75
C ASN A 242 17.74 25.46 -2.06
N VAL A 243 17.48 26.21 -3.13
CA VAL A 243 18.28 26.10 -4.36
C VAL A 243 19.55 26.92 -4.17
N SER A 244 20.70 26.26 -4.08
CA SER A 244 22.01 26.91 -3.90
C SER A 244 22.82 27.00 -5.19
N ARG A 245 22.68 26.01 -6.08
CA ARG A 245 23.34 25.92 -7.39
C ARG A 245 22.36 25.38 -8.41
N PHE A 246 22.36 25.97 -9.61
CA PHE A 246 21.61 25.48 -10.76
C PHE A 246 22.26 26.00 -12.05
N TRP A 247 21.90 25.36 -13.16
CA TRP A 247 22.41 25.68 -14.49
C TRP A 247 21.29 26.20 -15.35
N TYR A 248 21.60 27.17 -16.20
CA TYR A 248 20.67 27.70 -17.19
C TYR A 248 21.27 27.78 -18.58
N ARG A 249 20.40 27.79 -19.58
CA ARG A 249 20.71 28.25 -20.93
C ARG A 249 19.52 28.96 -21.55
N THR A 250 19.79 29.89 -22.45
CA THR A 250 18.78 30.73 -23.11
C THR A 250 18.71 30.48 -24.61
N ASP A 251 19.35 29.43 -25.11
CA ASP A 251 19.34 29.00 -26.51
C ASP A 251 19.54 27.47 -26.50
N ASP A 252 18.86 26.74 -27.40
CA ASP A 252 18.92 25.28 -27.46
C ASP A 252 20.28 24.76 -27.94
N ASP A 253 21.04 25.59 -28.66
CA ASP A 253 22.41 25.31 -29.11
C ASP A 253 23.48 25.87 -28.15
N ALA A 254 23.11 26.65 -27.14
CA ALA A 254 24.05 27.16 -26.14
C ALA A 254 24.41 26.12 -25.07
N GLY A 255 25.65 26.20 -24.59
CA GLY A 255 26.09 25.49 -23.39
C GLY A 255 25.44 26.07 -22.13
N TYR A 256 25.42 25.28 -21.06
CA TYR A 256 24.88 25.73 -19.79
C TYR A 256 25.85 26.67 -19.07
N THR A 257 25.27 27.59 -18.31
CA THR A 257 26.00 28.46 -17.39
C THR A 257 25.52 28.18 -15.98
N GLU A 258 26.46 27.92 -15.08
CA GLU A 258 26.18 27.77 -13.66
C GLU A 258 25.84 29.13 -13.03
N ILE A 259 24.85 29.15 -12.14
CA ILE A 259 24.58 30.26 -11.22
C ILE A 259 24.83 29.79 -9.79
N ASP A 260 25.86 30.36 -9.17
CA ASP A 260 26.07 30.27 -7.72
C ASP A 260 25.21 31.34 -7.04
N THR A 261 24.36 30.94 -6.09
CA THR A 261 23.26 31.79 -5.61
C THR A 261 23.34 32.17 -4.14
N SER A 262 24.35 32.97 -3.80
CA SER A 262 24.41 33.62 -2.50
C SER A 262 23.39 34.77 -2.41
N VAL A 263 22.20 34.47 -1.84
CA VAL A 263 21.00 35.26 -1.41
C VAL A 263 20.66 36.63 -2.06
N GLN A 264 21.63 37.50 -2.37
CA GLN A 264 21.44 38.75 -3.11
C GLN A 264 21.57 38.56 -4.64
N GLU A 265 22.47 37.68 -5.10
CA GLU A 265 22.70 37.38 -6.53
C GLU A 265 21.54 36.60 -7.16
N LYS A 266 20.71 35.93 -6.33
CA LYS A 266 19.53 35.14 -6.72
C LYS A 266 18.54 35.91 -7.60
N LEU A 267 18.34 37.20 -7.32
CA LEU A 267 17.32 38.02 -7.99
C LEU A 267 17.89 38.75 -9.21
N ASP A 268 19.09 39.31 -9.07
CA ASP A 268 19.71 40.13 -10.13
C ASP A 268 20.14 39.25 -11.32
N SER A 269 20.73 38.07 -11.05
CA SER A 269 21.13 37.12 -12.11
C SER A 269 19.93 36.65 -12.93
N PHE A 270 18.76 36.46 -12.30
CA PHE A 270 17.55 36.07 -13.03
C PHE A 270 17.04 37.16 -13.98
N PHE A 271 17.01 38.42 -13.54
CA PHE A 271 16.57 39.51 -14.40
C PHE A 271 17.53 39.73 -15.58
N GLU A 272 18.84 39.52 -15.38
CA GLU A 272 19.82 39.51 -16.48
C GLU A 272 19.53 38.38 -17.49
N VAL A 273 19.26 37.16 -17.03
CA VAL A 273 18.93 36.01 -17.91
C VAL A 273 17.67 36.27 -18.73
N LYS A 274 16.63 36.84 -18.10
CA LYS A 274 15.36 37.19 -18.74
C LYS A 274 15.54 38.16 -19.92
N GLU A 275 16.54 39.05 -19.88
CA GLU A 275 16.79 40.04 -20.94
C GLU A 275 17.53 39.49 -22.17
N THR A 276 18.12 38.28 -22.10
CA THR A 276 19.02 37.77 -23.16
C THR A 276 18.31 37.01 -24.28
N ASN A 277 17.34 36.14 -23.97
CA ASN A 277 16.46 35.51 -24.95
C ASN A 277 15.05 35.35 -24.39
N HIS A 278 14.09 35.96 -25.06
CA HIS A 278 12.69 35.99 -24.63
C HIS A 278 11.89 34.77 -25.10
N ALA A 279 12.50 33.90 -25.91
CA ALA A 279 11.87 32.75 -26.56
C ALA A 279 12.32 31.41 -25.98
N TYR A 280 13.45 31.33 -25.29
CA TYR A 280 13.99 30.08 -24.75
C TYR A 280 14.63 30.28 -23.38
N LEU A 281 14.20 29.49 -22.40
CA LEU A 281 14.83 29.40 -21.08
C LEU A 281 14.76 27.95 -20.62
N GLU A 282 15.90 27.41 -20.22
CA GLU A 282 15.98 26.10 -19.61
C GLU A 282 16.78 26.17 -18.32
N LEU A 283 16.24 25.58 -17.24
CA LEU A 283 16.89 25.47 -15.93
C LEU A 283 16.99 24.00 -15.51
N THR A 284 18.09 23.66 -14.86
CA THR A 284 18.26 22.36 -14.21
C THR A 284 19.13 22.50 -12.96
N ASP A 285 18.84 21.71 -11.93
CA ASP A 285 19.61 21.60 -10.69
C ASP A 285 20.65 20.47 -10.75
N VAL A 286 20.73 19.78 -11.89
CA VAL A 286 21.75 18.78 -12.20
C VAL A 286 22.80 19.44 -13.07
N ASP A 287 24.08 19.28 -12.71
CA ASP A 287 25.20 19.78 -13.52
C ASP A 287 25.21 19.05 -14.88
N PRO A 288 24.82 19.73 -15.98
CA PRO A 288 24.72 19.10 -17.29
C PRO A 288 26.10 18.83 -17.89
N ASP A 289 27.14 19.49 -17.38
CA ASP A 289 28.54 19.31 -17.76
C ASP A 289 29.30 18.50 -16.71
N GLN A 290 28.61 17.86 -15.75
CA GLN A 290 29.24 16.99 -14.76
C GLN A 290 30.09 15.96 -15.49
N GLN A 291 31.41 16.10 -15.38
CA GLN A 291 32.29 15.04 -15.84
C GLN A 291 31.97 13.82 -14.99
N GLU A 292 31.35 12.82 -15.61
CA GLU A 292 31.20 11.50 -14.99
C GLU A 292 32.57 11.08 -14.46
N SER A 293 32.67 10.94 -13.14
CA SER A 293 33.89 10.53 -12.48
C SER A 293 34.39 9.23 -13.13
N GLU A 294 35.69 9.15 -13.44
CA GLU A 294 36.25 7.90 -13.95
C GLU A 294 36.10 6.76 -12.94
N THR A 295 36.02 7.11 -11.65
CA THR A 295 35.83 6.24 -10.50
C THR A 295 34.71 6.78 -9.60
N TYR A 296 33.91 5.91 -9.02
CA TYR A 296 32.93 6.26 -8.00
C TYR A 296 33.42 5.77 -6.65
N ASP A 297 33.07 6.50 -5.59
CA ASP A 297 33.39 6.14 -4.21
C ASP A 297 32.42 5.05 -3.70
N LEU A 298 32.36 3.96 -4.48
CA LEU A 298 31.50 2.79 -4.29
C LEU A 298 32.30 1.54 -4.67
N TRP A 299 32.30 0.54 -3.78
CA TRP A 299 32.94 -0.74 -3.97
C TRP A 299 31.94 -1.87 -3.78
N VAL A 300 31.99 -2.86 -4.68
CA VAL A 300 31.17 -4.07 -4.60
C VAL A 300 32.08 -5.28 -4.63
N ALA A 301 32.01 -6.12 -3.60
CA ALA A 301 32.87 -7.29 -3.42
C ALA A 301 34.38 -6.98 -3.61
N GLY A 302 34.82 -5.82 -3.13
CA GLY A 302 36.21 -5.34 -3.28
C GLY A 302 36.53 -4.65 -4.61
N THR A 303 35.63 -4.69 -5.60
CA THR A 303 35.83 -4.03 -6.90
C THR A 303 35.25 -2.62 -6.87
N GLN A 304 36.10 -1.62 -7.11
CA GLN A 304 35.66 -0.23 -7.23
C GLN A 304 34.80 -0.04 -8.50
N VAL A 305 33.69 0.66 -8.35
CA VAL A 305 32.84 1.07 -9.48
C VAL A 305 33.52 2.19 -10.23
N LYS A 306 33.55 2.07 -11.56
CA LYS A 306 34.22 2.97 -12.50
C LYS A 306 33.31 3.20 -13.68
N LYS A 307 33.50 4.30 -14.39
CA LYS A 307 32.75 4.57 -15.62
C LYS A 307 32.86 3.41 -16.64
N THR A 308 33.99 2.73 -16.68
CA THR A 308 34.26 1.62 -17.62
C THR A 308 33.60 0.30 -17.23
N ASN A 309 33.33 0.05 -15.94
CA ASN A 309 32.70 -1.18 -15.46
C ASN A 309 31.31 -0.96 -14.84
N GLN A 310 30.77 0.27 -14.77
CA GLN A 310 29.48 0.51 -14.10
C GLN A 310 28.31 -0.31 -14.70
N LYS A 311 28.39 -0.76 -15.95
CA LYS A 311 27.36 -1.64 -16.55
C LYS A 311 27.48 -3.11 -16.14
N ASP A 312 28.65 -3.50 -15.65
CA ASP A 312 29.01 -4.85 -15.22
C ASP A 312 30.19 -4.76 -14.24
N VAL A 313 29.90 -4.47 -12.98
CA VAL A 313 30.93 -4.08 -11.99
C VAL A 313 31.90 -5.22 -11.72
N LEU A 314 31.40 -6.46 -11.73
CA LEU A 314 32.15 -7.69 -11.42
C LEU A 314 32.57 -8.49 -12.65
N ASP A 315 32.35 -7.96 -13.87
CA ASP A 315 32.59 -8.64 -15.15
C ASP A 315 31.85 -10.02 -15.28
N ASP A 316 30.71 -10.18 -14.59
CA ASP A 316 29.90 -11.40 -14.57
C ASP A 316 28.41 -11.17 -14.94
N GLY A 317 28.04 -9.92 -15.20
CA GLY A 317 26.70 -9.47 -15.58
C GLY A 317 25.70 -9.33 -14.42
N THR A 318 26.13 -9.57 -13.18
CA THR A 318 25.22 -9.63 -12.01
C THR A 318 25.05 -8.28 -11.32
N VAL A 319 26.00 -7.36 -11.46
CA VAL A 319 25.98 -6.06 -10.78
C VAL A 319 26.13 -4.92 -11.79
N ALA A 320 25.20 -3.96 -11.75
CA ALA A 320 25.31 -2.71 -12.52
C ALA A 320 25.01 -1.51 -11.63
N TYR A 321 25.66 -0.39 -11.89
CA TYR A 321 25.47 0.89 -11.22
C TYR A 321 25.09 1.97 -12.24
N ASP A 322 24.02 2.71 -11.93
CA ASP A 322 23.64 3.92 -12.65
C ASP A 322 23.98 5.16 -11.81
N PRO A 323 25.01 5.94 -12.21
CA PRO A 323 25.43 7.12 -11.47
C PRO A 323 24.39 8.25 -11.50
N ASN A 324 23.52 8.32 -12.50
CA ASN A 324 22.52 9.40 -12.59
C ASN A 324 21.43 9.25 -11.53
N THR A 325 21.10 8.01 -11.20
CA THR A 325 20.05 7.64 -10.26
C THR A 325 20.63 7.10 -8.94
N HIS A 326 21.95 7.11 -8.79
CA HIS A 326 22.68 6.50 -7.67
C HIS A 326 22.17 5.08 -7.33
N THR A 327 21.85 4.29 -8.36
CA THR A 327 21.18 2.99 -8.19
C THR A 327 22.11 1.84 -8.52
N LEU A 328 22.32 0.95 -7.55
CA LEU A 328 22.99 -0.34 -7.70
C LEU A 328 21.96 -1.45 -7.94
N THR A 329 21.97 -2.01 -9.15
CA THR A 329 21.09 -3.09 -9.59
C THR A 329 21.79 -4.44 -9.45
N LEU A 330 21.14 -5.37 -8.73
CA LEU A 330 21.65 -6.71 -8.45
C LEU A 330 20.78 -7.77 -9.15
N LYS A 331 21.40 -8.64 -9.96
CA LYS A 331 20.71 -9.67 -10.77
C LYS A 331 21.11 -11.06 -10.31
N GLN A 332 20.55 -11.48 -9.17
CA GLN A 332 20.93 -12.75 -8.52
C GLN A 332 22.44 -12.80 -8.26
N ALA A 333 22.99 -11.70 -7.73
CA ALA A 333 24.42 -11.57 -7.49
C ALA A 333 24.84 -12.33 -6.22
N ASP A 334 25.99 -13.00 -6.27
CA ASP A 334 26.61 -13.63 -5.10
C ASP A 334 27.86 -12.81 -4.72
N LEU A 335 27.68 -11.88 -3.79
CA LEU A 335 28.71 -10.96 -3.36
C LEU A 335 29.53 -11.61 -2.24
N THR A 336 30.82 -11.81 -2.53
CA THR A 336 31.78 -12.36 -1.59
C THR A 336 33.00 -11.46 -1.59
N LEU A 337 33.34 -10.86 -0.44
CA LEU A 337 34.54 -10.03 -0.35
C LEU A 337 35.79 -10.89 -0.54
N SER A 338 36.67 -10.49 -1.45
CA SER A 338 37.89 -11.21 -1.74
C SER A 338 38.95 -10.95 -0.65
N GLY A 339 39.80 -11.94 -0.37
CA GLY A 339 40.87 -11.81 0.63
C GLY A 339 42.02 -10.88 0.22
N ASP A 340 41.99 -10.37 -1.02
CA ASP A 340 42.91 -9.39 -1.61
C ASP A 340 42.28 -8.00 -1.77
N ALA A 341 41.14 -7.74 -1.11
CA ALA A 341 40.53 -6.43 -1.06
C ALA A 341 41.52 -5.34 -0.58
N GLU A 342 41.36 -4.13 -1.10
CA GLU A 342 42.22 -2.99 -0.76
C GLU A 342 42.14 -2.65 0.74
N GLU A 343 43.24 -2.11 1.29
CA GLU A 343 43.31 -1.71 2.70
C GLU A 343 42.25 -0.64 2.99
N GLY A 344 41.27 -0.97 3.85
CA GLY A 344 40.13 -0.10 4.16
C GLY A 344 38.80 -0.56 3.55
N ILE A 345 38.77 -1.63 2.76
CA ILE A 345 37.55 -2.28 2.27
C ILE A 345 37.26 -3.54 3.09
N TYR A 346 36.11 -3.58 3.77
CA TYR A 346 35.80 -4.64 4.74
C TYR A 346 34.36 -5.16 4.68
N CYS A 347 33.50 -4.62 3.80
CA CYS A 347 32.13 -5.10 3.57
C CYS A 347 31.87 -5.48 2.10
N CYS A 348 30.76 -6.18 1.86
CA CYS A 348 30.37 -6.60 0.52
C CYS A 348 29.96 -5.41 -0.37
N ILE A 349 29.35 -4.38 0.21
CA ILE A 349 29.02 -3.13 -0.46
C ILE A 349 29.47 -1.98 0.43
N GLN A 350 30.49 -1.24 0.00
CA GLN A 350 31.02 -0.06 0.68
C GLN A 350 30.73 1.18 -0.15
N SER A 351 29.99 2.13 0.40
CA SER A 351 29.69 3.42 -0.26
C SER A 351 30.22 4.56 0.58
N GLU A 352 31.17 5.32 0.05
CA GLU A 352 31.65 6.57 0.65
C GLU A 352 30.98 7.79 0.00
N LEU A 353 29.95 7.56 -0.82
CA LEU A 353 29.07 8.59 -1.34
C LEU A 353 28.39 9.36 -0.20
N ALA A 354 28.44 10.68 -0.27
CA ALA A 354 27.66 11.55 0.61
C ALA A 354 26.16 11.56 0.25
N ASP A 355 25.85 11.35 -1.03
CA ASP A 355 24.49 11.26 -1.55
C ASP A 355 23.89 9.86 -1.32
N MET A 356 22.55 9.79 -1.39
CA MET A 356 21.80 8.55 -1.15
C MET A 356 22.16 7.44 -2.16
N LEU A 357 22.48 6.24 -1.64
CA LEU A 357 22.62 5.03 -2.45
C LEU A 357 21.28 4.26 -2.49
N THR A 358 20.81 3.93 -3.69
CA THR A 358 19.66 3.03 -3.88
C THR A 358 20.14 1.64 -4.31
N ILE A 359 19.63 0.58 -3.70
CA ILE A 359 19.91 -0.81 -4.08
C ILE A 359 18.61 -1.52 -4.45
N THR A 360 18.62 -2.21 -5.59
CA THR A 360 17.46 -2.97 -6.10
C THR A 360 17.86 -4.34 -6.64
N GLY A 361 16.90 -5.26 -6.73
CA GLY A 361 17.10 -6.61 -7.26
C GLY A 361 17.57 -7.62 -6.21
N THR A 362 18.19 -8.71 -6.63
CA THR A 362 18.42 -9.88 -5.76
C THR A 362 19.90 -10.16 -5.55
N ALA A 363 20.33 -10.38 -4.30
CA ALA A 363 21.70 -10.81 -4.01
C ALA A 363 21.86 -11.57 -2.68
N THR A 364 22.92 -12.37 -2.62
CA THR A 364 23.47 -12.96 -1.38
C THR A 364 24.79 -12.27 -1.06
N LEU A 365 24.96 -11.81 0.19
CA LEU A 365 26.18 -11.18 0.69
C LEU A 365 26.81 -12.10 1.75
N SER A 366 28.08 -12.42 1.58
CA SER A 366 28.78 -13.40 2.42
C SER A 366 30.25 -13.07 2.67
N ASN A 367 30.83 -13.71 3.68
CA ASN A 367 32.24 -13.62 4.07
C ASN A 367 32.76 -12.25 4.56
N ALA A 368 31.90 -11.27 4.75
CA ALA A 368 32.25 -9.95 5.26
C ALA A 368 31.04 -9.28 5.93
N ASP A 369 31.27 -8.07 6.45
CA ASP A 369 30.18 -7.14 6.75
C ASP A 369 29.32 -6.93 5.48
N GLY A 370 28.03 -6.63 5.67
CA GLY A 370 27.09 -6.60 4.54
C GLY A 370 27.20 -5.31 3.73
N ILE A 371 26.53 -4.27 4.19
CA ILE A 371 26.38 -2.98 3.50
C ILE A 371 26.77 -1.86 4.45
N LEU A 372 27.74 -1.05 4.06
CA LEU A 372 28.17 0.12 4.82
C LEU A 372 28.14 1.35 3.92
N THR A 373 27.43 2.38 4.34
CA THR A 373 27.32 3.64 3.60
C THR A 373 27.71 4.82 4.48
N GLU A 374 28.39 5.83 3.93
CA GLU A 374 28.60 7.13 4.60
C GLU A 374 27.35 8.01 4.52
N GLY A 375 26.62 7.99 3.40
CA GLY A 375 25.32 8.66 3.24
C GLY A 375 24.10 7.74 3.44
N PRO A 376 22.88 8.24 3.19
CA PRO A 376 21.63 7.48 3.33
C PRO A 376 21.55 6.26 2.40
N LEU A 377 20.77 5.25 2.80
CA LEU A 377 20.58 4.01 2.04
C LEU A 377 19.10 3.72 1.80
N THR A 378 18.74 3.45 0.55
CA THR A 378 17.42 2.94 0.17
C THR A 378 17.52 1.54 -0.42
N LEU A 379 16.76 0.60 0.13
CA LEU A 379 16.53 -0.73 -0.44
C LEU A 379 15.12 -0.74 -1.04
N ASP A 380 15.02 -0.70 -2.37
CA ASP A 380 13.74 -0.69 -3.08
C ASP A 380 13.62 -1.87 -4.04
N ASN A 381 12.52 -2.62 -3.94
CA ASN A 381 12.29 -3.84 -4.72
C ASN A 381 13.49 -4.82 -4.63
N ALA A 382 14.12 -4.90 -3.46
CA ALA A 382 15.32 -5.67 -3.22
C ALA A 382 15.00 -7.00 -2.51
N THR A 383 15.72 -8.07 -2.83
CA THR A 383 15.69 -9.35 -2.13
C THR A 383 17.11 -9.72 -1.71
N LEU A 384 17.48 -9.42 -0.47
CA LEU A 384 18.86 -9.52 0.02
C LEU A 384 18.98 -10.55 1.13
N THR A 385 20.01 -11.38 1.06
CA THR A 385 20.36 -12.34 2.13
C THR A 385 21.79 -12.10 2.59
N LEU A 386 21.99 -11.72 3.86
CA LEU A 386 23.28 -11.44 4.46
C LEU A 386 23.66 -12.58 5.41
N THR A 387 24.74 -13.27 5.09
CA THR A 387 25.14 -14.54 5.74
C THR A 387 26.49 -14.50 6.46
N GLY A 388 27.29 -13.45 6.28
CA GLY A 388 28.56 -13.30 7.01
C GLY A 388 29.62 -14.36 6.68
N ASN A 389 30.76 -14.35 7.38
CA ASN A 389 31.83 -15.35 7.23
C ASN A 389 31.62 -16.54 8.17
N ILE A 390 31.79 -17.76 7.67
CA ILE A 390 31.75 -18.98 8.49
C ILE A 390 33.03 -19.22 9.32
N ASN A 391 34.11 -18.46 9.09
CA ASN A 391 35.42 -18.67 9.68
C ASN A 391 35.85 -17.56 10.67
N GLU A 392 36.08 -18.00 11.89
CA GLU A 392 36.74 -17.44 13.10
C GLU A 392 36.48 -16.00 13.58
N ASP A 393 36.27 -14.99 12.73
CA ASP A 393 36.04 -13.60 13.18
C ASP A 393 34.54 -13.21 13.14
N VAL A 394 34.15 -12.27 14.00
CA VAL A 394 32.78 -11.73 14.12
C VAL A 394 32.74 -10.42 13.34
N GLY A 395 31.78 -10.26 12.43
CA GLY A 395 31.53 -8.99 11.73
C GLY A 395 30.83 -8.00 12.66
N ASP A 396 31.06 -6.70 12.48
CA ASP A 396 30.45 -5.69 13.36
C ASP A 396 28.99 -5.42 12.93
N ASP A 397 28.78 -5.11 11.64
CA ASP A 397 27.47 -4.73 11.09
C ASP A 397 27.07 -5.59 9.90
N ALA A 398 25.80 -6.01 9.88
CA ALA A 398 25.20 -6.46 8.62
C ALA A 398 24.82 -5.26 7.72
N ILE A 399 24.18 -4.22 8.25
CA ILE A 399 23.88 -2.98 7.51
C ILE A 399 24.10 -1.77 8.43
N ARG A 400 24.87 -0.77 7.97
CA ARG A 400 25.00 0.52 8.66
C ARG A 400 25.03 1.70 7.69
N ALA A 401 24.34 2.78 8.05
CA ALA A 401 24.38 4.06 7.34
C ALA A 401 25.00 5.16 8.22
N GLY A 402 25.90 5.95 7.64
CA GLY A 402 26.69 6.94 8.32
C GLY A 402 27.48 6.35 9.49
N ARG A 403 27.63 7.13 10.56
CA ARG A 403 28.12 6.67 11.86
C ARG A 403 26.99 6.10 12.72
N SER A 404 25.96 5.54 12.07
CA SER A 404 24.66 5.21 12.65
C SER A 404 23.75 6.43 12.87
N ASP A 405 23.96 7.50 12.11
CA ASP A 405 23.21 8.76 12.16
C ASP A 405 22.46 9.08 10.85
N GLU A 406 22.72 8.33 9.78
CA GLU A 406 22.02 8.49 8.50
C GLU A 406 20.82 7.55 8.37
N ASP A 407 19.88 7.90 7.49
CA ASP A 407 18.62 7.20 7.33
C ASP A 407 18.74 5.95 6.45
N ILE A 408 18.02 4.89 6.83
CA ILE A 408 17.80 3.69 6.02
C ILE A 408 16.31 3.54 5.71
N THR A 409 16.00 3.34 4.43
CA THR A 409 14.65 3.08 3.93
C THR A 409 14.58 1.72 3.25
N ILE A 410 13.59 0.90 3.61
CA ILE A 410 13.35 -0.44 3.06
C ILE A 410 11.91 -0.50 2.55
N GLU A 411 11.75 -0.55 1.23
CA GLU A 411 10.46 -0.52 0.56
C GLU A 411 10.30 -1.68 -0.42
N ASN A 412 9.12 -2.31 -0.40
CA ASN A 412 8.78 -3.43 -1.30
C ASN A 412 9.85 -4.54 -1.35
N SER A 413 10.57 -4.73 -0.24
CA SER A 413 11.80 -5.50 -0.20
C SER A 413 11.71 -6.66 0.78
N THR A 414 12.55 -7.67 0.57
CA THR A 414 12.78 -8.79 1.49
C THR A 414 14.24 -8.80 1.89
N VAL A 415 14.54 -8.53 3.15
CA VAL A 415 15.91 -8.49 3.69
C VAL A 415 16.01 -9.53 4.79
N THR A 416 16.97 -10.45 4.66
CA THR A 416 17.25 -11.48 5.66
C THR A 416 18.69 -11.39 6.11
N ILE A 417 18.91 -11.21 7.40
CA ILE A 417 20.22 -11.18 8.07
C ILE A 417 20.26 -12.38 9.00
N ALA A 418 21.06 -13.39 8.67
CA ALA A 418 21.08 -14.65 9.40
C ALA A 418 22.46 -15.33 9.36
N GLY A 419 23.52 -14.53 9.41
CA GLY A 419 24.88 -15.06 9.32
C GLY A 419 25.31 -15.82 10.57
N THR A 420 25.97 -16.97 10.39
CA THR A 420 26.48 -17.80 11.50
C THR A 420 27.90 -18.29 11.22
N ASN A 421 28.70 -18.40 12.28
CA ASN A 421 30.06 -18.94 12.27
C ASN A 421 30.24 -20.00 13.39
N SER A 422 31.45 -20.52 13.55
CA SER A 422 31.76 -21.52 14.59
C SER A 422 31.54 -21.03 16.04
N LYS A 423 31.33 -19.74 16.26
CA LYS A 423 31.13 -19.08 17.57
C LYS A 423 29.67 -18.62 17.81
N GLY A 424 28.77 -18.75 16.83
CA GLY A 424 27.38 -18.31 16.93
C GLY A 424 26.97 -17.44 15.76
N ASN A 425 26.12 -16.43 15.98
CA ASN A 425 25.79 -15.46 14.95
C ASN A 425 27.04 -14.65 14.55
N PHE A 426 27.22 -14.43 13.24
CA PHE A 426 28.38 -13.77 12.68
C PHE A 426 28.39 -12.27 12.94
N PHE A 427 27.25 -11.61 12.82
CA PHE A 427 27.15 -10.16 13.00
C PHE A 427 26.91 -9.81 14.47
N ASN A 428 27.60 -8.79 14.96
CA ASN A 428 27.31 -8.20 16.27
C ASN A 428 26.04 -7.35 16.21
N TYR A 429 25.88 -6.52 15.18
CA TYR A 429 24.69 -5.70 14.94
C TYR A 429 24.04 -6.04 13.60
N GLY A 430 22.70 -6.06 13.58
CA GLY A 430 21.94 -6.30 12.36
C GLY A 430 21.82 -5.05 11.50
N ILE A 431 21.10 -4.05 12.01
CA ILE A 431 20.96 -2.74 11.35
C ILE A 431 21.32 -1.64 12.33
N ARG A 432 22.17 -0.69 11.89
CA ARG A 432 22.47 0.55 12.63
C ARG A 432 22.27 1.80 11.75
N CYS A 433 21.43 2.73 12.18
CA CYS A 433 21.11 3.95 11.43
C CYS A 433 20.50 5.03 12.34
N GLY A 434 20.38 6.26 11.87
CA GLY A 434 19.62 7.30 12.57
C GLY A 434 18.13 6.94 12.58
N LYS A 435 17.52 6.86 11.40
CA LYS A 435 16.12 6.44 11.26
C LYS A 435 15.96 5.27 10.31
N LEU A 436 15.18 4.27 10.73
CA LEU A 436 14.79 3.12 9.92
C LEU A 436 13.33 3.24 9.49
N THR A 437 13.10 3.32 8.18
CA THR A 437 11.75 3.26 7.59
C THR A 437 11.55 1.92 6.88
N VAL A 438 10.49 1.18 7.23
CA VAL A 438 10.15 -0.11 6.61
C VAL A 438 8.71 -0.09 6.11
N ALA A 439 8.52 -0.22 4.79
CA ALA A 439 7.20 -0.20 4.18
C ALA A 439 6.97 -1.34 3.17
N ASN A 440 5.82 -2.00 3.26
CA ASN A 440 5.44 -3.17 2.44
C ASN A 440 6.57 -4.20 2.28
N SER A 441 7.33 -4.44 3.35
CA SER A 441 8.60 -5.19 3.29
C SER A 441 8.68 -6.27 4.36
N THR A 442 9.43 -7.33 4.07
CA THR A 442 9.81 -8.35 5.06
C THR A 442 11.26 -8.10 5.49
N LEU A 443 11.48 -7.82 6.77
CA LEU A 443 12.80 -7.65 7.37
C LEU A 443 13.00 -8.71 8.45
N ASN A 444 13.93 -9.62 8.24
CA ASN A 444 14.26 -10.67 9.20
C ASN A 444 15.70 -10.53 9.67
N VAL A 445 15.90 -10.31 10.97
CA VAL A 445 17.21 -10.02 11.54
C VAL A 445 17.52 -10.95 12.70
N LYS A 446 18.61 -11.70 12.59
CA LYS A 446 19.14 -12.55 13.64
C LYS A 446 20.65 -12.35 13.79
N VAL A 447 21.08 -11.88 14.96
CA VAL A 447 22.48 -11.48 15.23
C VAL A 447 22.94 -11.80 16.65
N GLY A 448 24.23 -11.62 16.95
CA GLY A 448 24.83 -11.94 18.25
C GLY A 448 24.64 -10.83 19.30
N GLY A 449 24.63 -9.56 18.89
CA GLY A 449 24.36 -8.37 19.71
C GLY A 449 22.98 -7.78 19.37
N SER A 450 22.82 -6.46 19.35
CA SER A 450 21.49 -5.86 19.08
C SER A 450 21.06 -6.02 17.62
N ALA A 451 19.81 -6.47 17.39
CA ALA A 451 19.33 -6.74 16.04
C ALA A 451 19.04 -5.46 15.25
N ILE A 452 18.29 -4.52 15.82
CA ILE A 452 18.03 -3.21 15.19
C ILE A 452 18.37 -2.13 16.21
N VAL A 453 19.28 -1.23 15.83
CA VAL A 453 19.67 -0.04 16.60
C VAL A 453 19.37 1.21 15.76
N ALA A 454 18.47 2.05 16.22
CA ALA A 454 18.15 3.32 15.56
C ALA A 454 17.56 4.34 16.52
N ASP A 455 17.63 5.63 16.21
CA ASP A 455 16.91 6.66 16.95
C ASP A 455 15.39 6.46 16.75
N GLU A 456 14.96 6.24 15.51
CA GLU A 456 13.54 6.03 15.19
C GLU A 456 13.32 4.84 14.25
N LEU A 457 12.29 4.02 14.54
CA LEU A 457 11.74 3.04 13.61
C LEU A 457 10.32 3.44 13.19
N LYS A 458 10.10 3.60 11.88
CA LYS A 458 8.77 3.78 11.27
C LYS A 458 8.40 2.56 10.43
N ALA A 459 7.31 1.88 10.79
CA ALA A 459 6.77 0.77 10.00
C ALA A 459 5.37 1.09 9.46
N SER A 460 5.14 0.81 8.18
CA SER A 460 3.86 1.03 7.48
C SER A 460 3.60 -0.02 6.39
N GLY A 461 2.39 -0.08 5.86
CA GLY A 461 1.99 -1.04 4.83
C GLY A 461 1.51 -2.38 5.42
N ALA A 462 0.34 -2.84 4.96
CA ALA A 462 -0.32 -4.03 5.50
C ALA A 462 0.49 -5.33 5.33
N GLY A 463 1.40 -5.37 4.34
CA GLY A 463 2.28 -6.50 4.08
C GLY A 463 3.60 -6.49 4.87
N THR A 464 3.83 -5.51 5.75
CA THR A 464 5.09 -5.37 6.46
C THR A 464 5.23 -6.37 7.61
N VAL A 465 6.36 -7.05 7.66
CA VAL A 465 6.75 -7.96 8.75
C VAL A 465 8.20 -7.68 9.11
N ILE A 466 8.46 -7.35 10.37
CA ILE A 466 9.80 -7.17 10.92
C ILE A 466 9.99 -8.21 12.02
N THR A 467 10.96 -9.10 11.87
CA THR A 467 11.41 -10.01 12.94
C THR A 467 12.83 -9.65 13.33
N ALA A 468 13.06 -9.53 14.64
CA ALA A 468 14.35 -9.17 15.20
C ALA A 468 14.67 -10.11 16.37
N GLU A 469 15.83 -10.76 16.33
CA GLU A 469 16.30 -11.70 17.34
C GLU A 469 17.78 -11.48 17.64
N THR A 470 18.12 -11.50 18.92
CA THR A 470 19.49 -11.55 19.41
C THR A 470 19.73 -12.84 20.17
N ASP A 471 20.89 -13.45 19.93
CA ASP A 471 21.40 -14.59 20.72
C ASP A 471 22.25 -14.14 21.94
N ALA A 472 22.29 -12.83 22.22
CA ALA A 472 22.94 -12.29 23.42
C ALA A 472 22.32 -12.87 24.70
N SER A 473 23.15 -13.07 25.72
CA SER A 473 22.66 -13.56 27.00
C SER A 473 21.76 -12.53 27.69
N GLU A 474 20.93 -13.01 28.63
CA GLU A 474 20.08 -12.15 29.46
C GLU A 474 20.88 -11.16 30.34
N GLU A 475 22.17 -11.43 30.57
CA GLU A 475 23.06 -10.55 31.35
C GLU A 475 23.67 -9.42 30.52
N GLN A 476 23.58 -9.51 29.18
CA GLN A 476 24.09 -8.49 28.27
C GLN A 476 23.00 -7.47 27.92
N GLU A 477 23.38 -6.19 27.86
CA GLU A 477 22.49 -5.07 27.47
C GLU A 477 22.37 -4.97 25.93
N TYR A 478 21.99 -6.08 25.29
CA TYR A 478 21.66 -6.14 23.86
C TYR A 478 20.20 -6.55 23.66
N TYR A 479 19.53 -5.97 22.69
CA TYR A 479 18.08 -6.14 22.49
C TYR A 479 17.72 -6.40 21.03
N ALA A 480 16.55 -6.98 20.80
CA ALA A 480 16.00 -7.14 19.46
C ALA A 480 15.73 -5.77 18.82
N LEU A 481 15.15 -4.85 19.58
CA LEU A 481 14.89 -3.48 19.17
C LEU A 481 15.51 -2.54 20.20
N GLU A 482 16.55 -1.83 19.80
CA GLU A 482 17.20 -0.77 20.58
C GLU A 482 16.88 0.58 19.92
N LEU A 483 15.82 1.23 20.42
CA LEU A 483 15.19 2.39 19.77
C LEU A 483 14.86 3.51 20.77
N ASP A 484 14.92 4.76 20.34
CA ASP A 484 14.33 5.88 21.10
C ASP A 484 12.83 6.03 20.81
N GLU A 485 12.42 5.90 19.54
CA GLU A 485 11.03 6.03 19.10
C GLU A 485 10.59 4.90 18.15
N LEU A 486 9.35 4.42 18.34
CA LEU A 486 8.69 3.43 17.47
C LEU A 486 7.33 3.95 17.00
N THR A 487 7.17 4.10 15.68
CA THR A 487 5.92 4.51 15.04
C THR A 487 5.39 3.39 14.15
N LEU A 488 4.17 2.93 14.41
CA LEU A 488 3.48 1.88 13.66
C LEU A 488 2.23 2.43 12.97
N ARG A 489 2.01 2.06 11.70
CA ARG A 489 0.85 2.46 10.88
C ARG A 489 0.18 1.25 10.24
N ASP A 490 -0.96 1.47 9.58
CA ASP A 490 -1.65 0.46 8.75
C ASP A 490 -2.00 -0.84 9.49
N GLY A 491 -2.33 -0.72 10.77
CA GLY A 491 -2.74 -1.84 11.63
C GLY A 491 -1.58 -2.73 12.11
N LEU A 492 -0.33 -2.31 11.91
CA LEU A 492 0.84 -2.98 12.49
C LEU A 492 0.88 -2.78 14.01
N ASP A 493 1.34 -3.82 14.71
CA ASP A 493 1.59 -3.80 16.15
C ASP A 493 2.92 -4.50 16.46
N LEU A 494 3.49 -4.22 17.63
CA LEU A 494 4.58 -5.02 18.20
C LEU A 494 3.97 -6.27 18.85
N VAL A 495 3.74 -7.30 18.03
CA VAL A 495 3.02 -8.52 18.41
C VAL A 495 3.84 -9.47 19.28
N GLU A 496 5.16 -9.33 19.27
CA GLU A 496 6.07 -10.05 20.15
C GLU A 496 7.17 -9.10 20.64
N GLY A 497 7.56 -9.26 21.91
CA GLY A 497 8.66 -8.52 22.50
C GLY A 497 8.31 -7.11 22.96
N LYS A 498 9.34 -6.42 23.44
CA LYS A 498 9.30 -5.05 23.94
C LYS A 498 10.59 -4.34 23.62
N MET A 499 10.46 -3.12 23.13
CA MET A 499 11.55 -2.19 22.83
C MET A 499 12.48 -2.03 24.04
N ASN A 500 13.80 -2.06 23.80
CA ASN A 500 14.88 -1.90 24.77
C ASN A 500 14.89 -2.90 25.93
N GLU A 501 14.17 -4.02 25.79
CA GLU A 501 14.03 -5.00 26.87
C GLU A 501 14.09 -6.45 26.38
N SER A 502 13.51 -6.76 25.22
CA SER A 502 13.37 -8.14 24.75
C SER A 502 14.50 -8.57 23.83
N LYS A 503 14.86 -9.87 23.92
CA LYS A 503 15.81 -10.53 23.01
C LYS A 503 15.19 -10.93 21.68
N LYS A 504 13.86 -10.96 21.62
CA LYS A 504 13.06 -11.20 20.42
C LYS A 504 12.01 -10.13 20.28
N ALA A 505 11.74 -9.71 19.06
CA ALA A 505 10.66 -8.82 18.73
C ALA A 505 10.08 -9.15 17.36
N LYS A 506 8.78 -8.96 17.22
CA LYS A 506 8.07 -9.10 15.96
C LYS A 506 7.09 -7.93 15.81
N ILE A 507 7.27 -7.16 14.74
CA ILE A 507 6.29 -6.17 14.29
C ILE A 507 5.59 -6.77 13.07
N ALA A 508 4.29 -6.89 13.16
CA ALA A 508 3.45 -7.39 12.08
C ALA A 508 2.03 -6.89 12.33
N GLN A 509 1.13 -7.09 11.38
CA GLN A 509 -0.27 -7.04 11.74
C GLN A 509 -0.53 -8.14 12.78
N PRO A 510 -1.21 -7.85 13.90
CA PRO A 510 -1.65 -8.88 14.83
C PRO A 510 -2.32 -9.99 14.05
N GLU A 511 -1.73 -11.18 14.13
CA GLU A 511 -2.43 -12.38 13.73
C GLU A 511 -3.72 -12.36 14.52
N GLN A 512 -4.87 -12.29 13.83
CA GLN A 512 -6.16 -12.35 14.50
C GLN A 512 -6.28 -13.75 15.10
N ALA A 513 -5.70 -13.96 16.28
CA ALA A 513 -6.10 -15.03 17.15
C ALA A 513 -7.61 -14.84 17.32
N PRO A 514 -8.44 -15.86 17.05
CA PRO A 514 -9.82 -15.81 17.47
C PRO A 514 -9.77 -15.61 18.98
N THR A 515 -10.19 -14.43 19.45
CA THR A 515 -10.38 -14.16 20.86
C THR A 515 -11.37 -15.21 21.37
N ASP A 516 -10.91 -16.27 22.08
CA ASP A 516 -11.71 -17.16 22.98
C ASP A 516 -11.09 -18.54 23.39
N PHE A 517 -9.76 -18.77 23.40
CA PHE A 517 -9.20 -20.09 23.80
C PHE A 517 -8.40 -20.08 25.12
N LYS A 518 -8.61 -21.11 25.99
CA LYS A 518 -7.97 -21.24 27.33
C LYS A 518 -7.11 -22.49 27.55
N VAL A 519 -7.05 -23.47 26.63
CA VAL A 519 -6.26 -24.72 26.81
C VAL A 519 -5.65 -25.18 25.49
N TYR A 520 -4.37 -25.59 25.54
CA TYR A 520 -3.61 -26.19 24.42
C TYR A 520 -3.31 -27.67 24.69
N TRP A 521 -3.55 -28.54 23.72
CA TRP A 521 -3.12 -29.93 23.71
C TRP A 521 -2.12 -30.14 22.57
N VAL A 522 -0.85 -30.31 22.91
CA VAL A 522 0.25 -30.49 21.94
C VAL A 522 0.55 -31.98 21.80
N VAL A 523 0.70 -32.46 20.57
CA VAL A 523 1.00 -33.87 20.26
C VAL A 523 2.18 -33.96 19.30
N HIS A 524 3.19 -34.76 19.66
CA HIS A 524 4.43 -34.88 18.91
C HIS A 524 4.48 -36.18 18.07
N PRO A 525 5.17 -36.19 16.92
CA PRO A 525 5.43 -37.42 16.16
C PRO A 525 6.26 -38.42 16.98
N GLY A 526 5.69 -39.58 17.30
CA GLY A 526 6.38 -40.68 17.98
C GLY A 526 6.03 -40.88 19.47
N ASP A 527 5.10 -40.11 20.02
CA ASP A 527 4.61 -40.33 21.39
C ASP A 527 3.93 -41.71 21.55
N GLU A 528 4.43 -42.57 22.46
CA GLU A 528 3.81 -43.87 22.79
C GLU A 528 2.89 -43.77 24.03
N PRO A 529 1.62 -44.24 23.97
CA PRO A 529 0.66 -44.09 25.05
C PRO A 529 0.72 -45.23 26.07
N VAL A 530 0.89 -44.89 27.35
CA VAL A 530 0.67 -45.84 28.46
C VAL A 530 -0.84 -46.16 28.52
N ASN A 531 -1.23 -47.41 28.24
CA ASN A 531 -2.61 -47.94 28.22
C ASN A 531 -3.54 -47.55 27.03
N GLY A 532 -3.11 -47.81 25.80
CA GLY A 532 -4.08 -48.11 24.71
C GLY A 532 -4.56 -46.96 23.83
N GLY A 533 -3.66 -46.04 23.43
CA GLY A 533 -3.90 -45.01 22.41
C GLY A 533 -3.68 -43.57 22.91
N MET A 534 -3.28 -42.63 22.03
CA MET A 534 -3.15 -41.19 22.32
C MET A 534 -4.53 -40.56 22.48
N GLN A 535 -5.13 -40.66 23.67
CA GLN A 535 -6.54 -40.32 23.81
C GLN A 535 -6.82 -38.81 23.66
N PHE A 536 -7.93 -38.42 23.02
CA PHE A 536 -8.43 -37.05 23.03
C PHE A 536 -8.59 -36.61 24.50
N PRO A 537 -7.97 -35.49 24.92
CA PRO A 537 -8.23 -34.98 26.25
C PRO A 537 -9.72 -34.64 26.34
N GLY A 538 -10.36 -35.04 27.42
CA GLY A 538 -11.68 -34.52 27.75
C GLY A 538 -11.60 -33.01 28.00
N ALA A 539 -12.75 -32.34 28.05
CA ALA A 539 -12.80 -30.96 28.49
C ALA A 539 -12.17 -30.85 29.89
N ILE A 540 -11.09 -30.09 30.04
CA ILE A 540 -10.49 -29.79 31.35
C ILE A 540 -11.32 -28.66 31.94
N THR A 541 -12.31 -29.00 32.78
CA THR A 541 -13.26 -28.02 33.33
C THR A 541 -13.29 -28.07 34.85
N GLY A 542 -13.56 -26.92 35.49
CA GLY A 542 -13.74 -26.82 36.94
C GLY A 542 -15.16 -27.16 37.40
N SER A 543 -16.11 -27.35 36.47
CA SER A 543 -17.52 -27.64 36.75
C SER A 543 -18.21 -28.45 35.64
N GLU A 544 -19.32 -29.13 35.98
CA GLU A 544 -20.17 -29.84 35.01
C GLU A 544 -20.83 -28.90 33.99
N GLU A 545 -21.06 -27.65 34.37
CA GLU A 545 -21.68 -26.63 33.51
C GLU A 545 -20.70 -26.17 32.42
N GLU A 546 -19.43 -25.99 32.78
CA GLU A 546 -18.34 -25.72 31.84
C GLU A 546 -18.05 -26.94 30.93
N ALA A 547 -18.22 -28.17 31.44
CA ALA A 547 -18.11 -29.38 30.61
C ALA A 547 -19.20 -29.46 29.52
N ARG A 548 -20.39 -28.92 29.78
CA ARG A 548 -21.50 -28.86 28.81
C ARG A 548 -21.32 -27.79 27.73
N LEU A 549 -20.42 -26.84 27.98
CA LEU A 549 -20.13 -25.76 27.05
C LEU A 549 -19.02 -26.16 26.07
N PHE A 550 -18.20 -27.18 26.35
CA PHE A 550 -17.11 -27.60 25.46
C PHE A 550 -17.61 -28.05 24.09
N GLU A 551 -17.16 -27.38 23.03
CA GLU A 551 -17.59 -27.64 21.65
C GLU A 551 -16.68 -28.59 20.90
N GLY A 552 -15.42 -28.72 21.32
CA GLY A 552 -14.44 -29.63 20.73
C GLY A 552 -13.03 -29.05 20.69
N TRP A 553 -12.13 -29.84 20.11
CA TRP A 553 -10.75 -29.45 19.83
C TRP A 553 -10.62 -28.93 18.40
N PHE A 554 -9.84 -27.88 18.22
CA PHE A 554 -9.62 -27.20 16.95
C PHE A 554 -8.13 -27.04 16.68
N LEU A 555 -7.74 -26.91 15.43
CA LEU A 555 -6.38 -26.51 15.06
C LEU A 555 -6.26 -24.98 15.04
N GLU A 556 -5.02 -24.51 14.94
CA GLU A 556 -4.67 -23.08 14.86
C GLU A 556 -5.41 -22.35 13.72
N ASP A 557 -5.62 -23.04 12.59
CA ASP A 557 -6.37 -22.52 11.44
C ASP A 557 -7.90 -22.53 11.64
N GLY A 558 -8.37 -22.87 12.85
CA GLY A 558 -9.79 -22.99 13.20
C GLY A 558 -10.46 -24.27 12.67
N THR A 559 -9.71 -25.20 12.07
CA THR A 559 -10.24 -26.48 11.62
C THR A 559 -10.60 -27.34 12.83
N ARG A 560 -11.84 -27.82 12.88
CA ARG A 560 -12.28 -28.72 13.94
C ARG A 560 -11.51 -30.05 13.85
N LEU A 561 -11.13 -30.65 14.98
CA LEU A 561 -10.34 -31.89 14.99
C LEU A 561 -10.99 -32.95 14.11
N GLU A 562 -12.31 -33.15 14.18
CA GLU A 562 -13.03 -34.15 13.38
C GLU A 562 -12.98 -33.90 11.86
N ASP A 563 -12.64 -32.68 11.43
CA ASP A 563 -12.47 -32.28 10.04
C ASP A 563 -10.99 -32.24 9.61
N SER A 564 -10.06 -32.55 10.53
CA SER A 564 -8.62 -32.52 10.30
C SER A 564 -8.07 -33.84 9.73
N PRO A 565 -6.93 -33.80 9.02
CA PRO A 565 -6.24 -35.02 8.55
C PRO A 565 -5.73 -35.91 9.70
N TYR A 566 -5.71 -35.39 10.94
CA TYR A 566 -5.26 -36.08 12.13
C TYR A 566 -6.37 -36.89 12.82
N TYR A 567 -7.62 -36.74 12.36
CA TYR A 567 -8.76 -37.48 12.89
C TYR A 567 -8.84 -38.90 12.35
N MET A 568 -8.86 -39.88 13.26
CA MET A 568 -8.88 -41.30 12.93
C MET A 568 -10.28 -41.88 12.67
N GLY A 569 -11.29 -41.01 12.58
CA GLY A 569 -12.66 -41.37 12.21
C GLY A 569 -13.63 -41.57 13.38
N PRO A 570 -14.91 -41.83 13.08
CA PRO A 570 -15.98 -41.84 14.06
C PRO A 570 -15.75 -42.88 15.17
N GLY A 571 -15.73 -42.43 16.43
CA GLY A 571 -15.51 -43.29 17.60
C GLY A 571 -14.04 -43.62 17.88
N ALA A 572 -13.11 -43.12 17.06
CA ALA A 572 -11.72 -43.05 17.47
C ALA A 572 -11.63 -42.15 18.69
N ASN A 573 -10.88 -42.60 19.70
CA ASN A 573 -10.57 -41.80 20.87
C ASN A 573 -9.19 -41.17 20.76
N HIS A 574 -8.51 -41.21 19.61
CA HIS A 574 -7.14 -40.77 19.45
C HIS A 574 -6.87 -40.06 18.10
N VAL A 575 -5.81 -39.26 18.07
CA VAL A 575 -5.26 -38.64 16.85
C VAL A 575 -4.14 -39.51 16.24
N GLY A 576 -3.83 -39.30 14.97
CA GLY A 576 -2.59 -39.80 14.38
C GLY A 576 -2.32 -39.23 13.00
N ASN A 577 -1.52 -39.90 12.16
CA ASN A 577 -0.95 -39.34 10.93
C ASN A 577 -0.18 -38.03 11.16
N LEU A 578 0.45 -37.90 12.33
CA LEU A 578 1.26 -36.73 12.68
C LEU A 578 2.58 -36.78 11.91
N ASP A 579 2.77 -35.83 11.00
CA ASP A 579 4.02 -35.59 10.26
C ASP A 579 4.88 -34.51 10.92
N ARG A 580 4.34 -33.82 11.93
CA ARG A 580 4.91 -32.70 12.67
C ARG A 580 4.25 -32.59 14.05
N ASP A 581 4.76 -31.68 14.87
CA ASP A 581 4.10 -31.29 16.12
C ASP A 581 2.78 -30.55 15.81
N VAL A 582 1.70 -30.97 16.47
CA VAL A 582 0.37 -30.38 16.25
C VAL A 582 -0.22 -29.92 17.57
N THR A 583 -0.65 -28.65 17.62
CA THR A 583 -1.34 -28.05 18.75
C THR A 583 -2.84 -27.99 18.48
N PHE A 584 -3.63 -28.49 19.43
CA PHE A 584 -5.08 -28.40 19.42
C PHE A 584 -5.57 -27.45 20.51
N TYR A 585 -6.61 -26.68 20.20
CA TYR A 585 -7.20 -25.62 21.00
C TYR A 585 -8.61 -26.04 21.43
N GLY A 586 -8.90 -26.01 22.73
CA GLY A 586 -10.21 -26.38 23.27
C GLY A 586 -11.21 -25.22 23.20
N HIS A 587 -12.38 -25.40 22.58
CA HIS A 587 -13.41 -24.37 22.45
C HIS A 587 -14.60 -24.58 23.41
N TRP A 588 -15.19 -23.50 23.96
CA TRP A 588 -16.38 -23.55 24.83
C TRP A 588 -17.45 -22.53 24.41
N ARG A 589 -18.73 -22.89 24.55
CA ARG A 589 -19.91 -22.02 24.44
C ARG A 589 -19.99 -21.04 25.63
N THR A 590 -20.62 -19.90 25.43
CA THR A 590 -21.09 -19.04 26.54
C THR A 590 -22.53 -19.39 26.92
N ALA A 591 -22.83 -19.38 28.22
CA ALA A 591 -24.16 -19.68 28.73
C ALA A 591 -25.07 -18.44 28.59
N GLU A 592 -26.00 -18.44 27.63
CA GLU A 592 -27.08 -17.45 27.57
C GLU A 592 -28.40 -17.99 28.17
N SER A 593 -29.05 -17.10 28.93
CA SER A 593 -30.35 -17.26 29.58
C SER A 593 -31.47 -17.60 28.60
N GLY A 594 -32.27 -18.59 28.95
CA GLY A 594 -33.20 -19.24 28.02
C GLY A 594 -34.47 -18.47 27.65
N GLU A 595 -34.91 -18.71 26.41
CA GLU A 595 -36.29 -19.03 26.03
C GLU A 595 -36.23 -20.11 24.94
N GLY A 596 -37.05 -21.16 25.09
CA GLY A 596 -36.75 -22.49 24.58
C GLY A 596 -37.01 -22.78 23.09
N SER A 597 -36.11 -23.58 22.50
CA SER A 597 -36.48 -24.73 21.66
C SER A 597 -35.32 -25.74 21.61
N PRO A 598 -35.57 -27.07 21.72
CA PRO A 598 -34.53 -28.08 21.86
C PRO A 598 -34.10 -28.59 20.48
N ASP A 599 -33.25 -27.84 19.77
CA ASP A 599 -32.38 -28.38 18.73
C ASP A 599 -31.27 -27.34 18.48
N GLY A 600 -30.03 -27.71 18.81
CA GLY A 600 -28.89 -26.80 18.85
C GLY A 600 -28.56 -26.19 17.49
N GLY A 601 -28.57 -24.86 17.42
CA GLY A 601 -28.11 -24.07 16.29
C GLY A 601 -28.08 -22.58 16.63
N ASP A 602 -26.87 -22.03 16.54
CA ASP A 602 -26.50 -20.67 16.12
C ASP A 602 -27.22 -19.45 16.73
N GLY A 603 -26.51 -18.76 17.63
CA GLY A 603 -26.79 -17.36 18.00
C GLY A 603 -25.76 -16.82 19.00
N PHE A 604 -24.93 -15.86 18.59
CA PHE A 604 -24.19 -15.01 19.51
C PHE A 604 -24.88 -13.65 19.63
N GLY A 605 -25.61 -13.49 20.73
CA GLY A 605 -26.09 -12.24 21.29
C GLY A 605 -25.08 -11.60 22.25
N THR A 606 -25.42 -10.40 22.70
CA THR A 606 -24.58 -9.40 23.37
C THR A 606 -24.03 -9.74 24.77
N LEU A 607 -22.80 -9.29 25.00
CA LEU A 607 -21.98 -9.39 26.23
C LEU A 607 -22.59 -8.72 27.48
N LEU A 608 -22.55 -9.38 28.64
CA LEU A 608 -22.55 -8.74 29.95
C LEU A 608 -21.51 -9.37 30.90
N ALA A 609 -20.64 -8.52 31.41
CA ALA A 609 -19.50 -8.82 32.28
C ALA A 609 -19.90 -9.04 33.76
N VAL A 610 -19.26 -10.00 34.46
CA VAL A 610 -18.93 -9.89 35.90
C VAL A 610 -17.65 -10.69 36.25
N GLY A 611 -16.57 -9.97 36.62
CA GLY A 611 -15.77 -10.23 37.85
C GLY A 611 -14.51 -11.11 37.82
N ALA A 612 -13.35 -10.58 37.39
CA ALA A 612 -12.14 -10.33 38.22
C ALA A 612 -10.86 -9.98 37.39
N VAL A 613 -10.69 -8.68 37.06
CA VAL A 613 -9.46 -7.82 37.06
C VAL A 613 -8.09 -8.50 36.79
N VAL A 614 -7.28 -8.17 35.75
CA VAL A 614 -6.78 -6.85 35.22
C VAL A 614 -6.49 -6.92 33.70
N GLY A 615 -6.84 -5.86 32.95
CA GLY A 615 -6.31 -5.51 31.61
C GLY A 615 -7.37 -5.50 30.49
N VAL A 616 -7.91 -4.33 30.12
CA VAL A 616 -9.06 -4.15 29.20
C VAL A 616 -8.70 -3.24 28.03
N ALA A 617 -8.88 -3.72 26.79
CA ALA A 617 -9.42 -2.95 25.64
C ALA A 617 -9.65 -3.88 24.44
N GLY A 618 -10.89 -4.16 24.05
CA GLY A 618 -11.14 -4.94 22.83
C GLY A 618 -12.56 -5.48 22.70
N VAL A 619 -13.56 -4.63 22.50
CA VAL A 619 -14.91 -5.07 22.06
C VAL A 619 -15.55 -3.98 21.19
N VAL A 620 -15.23 -3.91 19.87
CA VAL A 620 -16.10 -3.32 18.81
C VAL A 620 -15.90 -3.95 17.40
N ALA A 621 -14.80 -4.63 17.06
CA ALA A 621 -14.42 -4.82 15.64
C ALA A 621 -15.10 -5.96 14.81
N TYR A 622 -15.73 -6.98 15.41
CA TYR A 622 -16.00 -8.24 14.66
C TYR A 622 -17.30 -8.29 13.84
N GLN A 623 -18.36 -7.54 14.19
CA GLN A 623 -19.61 -7.55 13.40
C GLN A 623 -19.51 -6.76 12.09
N VAL A 624 -18.61 -5.77 12.01
CA VAL A 624 -18.46 -4.90 10.82
C VAL A 624 -17.67 -5.61 9.72
N GLY A 625 -16.64 -6.41 10.06
CA GLY A 625 -15.72 -6.96 9.06
C GLY A 625 -16.32 -8.05 8.16
N THR A 626 -17.14 -8.96 8.70
CA THR A 626 -17.71 -10.06 7.90
C THR A 626 -18.95 -9.66 7.11
N GLU A 627 -19.70 -8.64 7.54
CA GLU A 627 -20.76 -8.03 6.74
C GLU A 627 -20.18 -7.19 5.61
N LEU A 628 -19.09 -6.45 5.86
CA LEU A 628 -18.39 -5.70 4.82
C LEU A 628 -17.85 -6.62 3.70
N ILE A 629 -17.26 -7.77 4.05
CA ILE A 629 -16.77 -8.73 3.05
C ILE A 629 -17.92 -9.32 2.23
N LEU A 630 -19.08 -9.61 2.86
CA LEU A 630 -20.24 -10.15 2.15
C LEU A 630 -20.95 -9.11 1.28
N ASP A 631 -21.05 -7.87 1.74
CA ASP A 631 -21.61 -6.74 0.99
C ASP A 631 -20.73 -6.36 -0.21
N GLN A 632 -19.41 -6.51 -0.10
CA GLN A 632 -18.48 -6.30 -1.21
C GLN A 632 -18.47 -7.48 -2.19
N LEU A 633 -18.72 -8.70 -1.71
CA LEU A 633 -18.59 -9.91 -2.52
C LEU A 633 -19.89 -10.30 -3.25
N LEU A 634 -21.04 -10.17 -2.61
CA LEU A 634 -22.33 -10.51 -3.22
C LEU A 634 -22.83 -9.35 -4.12
N PRO A 635 -23.55 -9.63 -5.22
CA PRO A 635 -24.13 -8.59 -6.05
C PRO A 635 -25.12 -7.73 -5.27
N ALA A 636 -25.10 -6.41 -5.51
CA ALA A 636 -25.97 -5.47 -4.81
C ALA A 636 -27.46 -5.87 -4.90
N GLY A 637 -28.12 -5.99 -3.74
CA GLY A 637 -29.52 -6.40 -3.62
C GLY A 637 -29.76 -7.91 -3.45
N VAL A 638 -28.70 -8.73 -3.49
CA VAL A 638 -28.77 -10.15 -3.15
C VAL A 638 -28.66 -10.31 -1.64
N ALA A 639 -29.71 -10.84 -1.01
CA ALA A 639 -29.66 -11.17 0.41
C ALA A 639 -28.59 -12.24 0.66
N VAL A 640 -27.78 -12.04 1.71
CA VAL A 640 -26.85 -13.06 2.19
C VAL A 640 -27.63 -14.36 2.40
N PRO A 641 -27.22 -15.48 1.76
CA PRO A 641 -27.86 -16.76 2.01
C PRO A 641 -27.76 -17.14 3.48
N HIS A 642 -28.91 -17.38 4.10
CA HIS A 642 -29.01 -17.89 5.45
C HIS A 642 -29.23 -19.40 5.44
N THR A 643 -29.70 -19.97 4.32
CA THR A 643 -29.97 -21.41 4.18
C THR A 643 -29.18 -22.08 3.06
N ARG A 644 -29.06 -23.41 3.12
CA ARG A 644 -28.42 -24.24 2.08
C ARG A 644 -29.12 -24.11 0.73
N ALA A 645 -30.44 -23.95 0.73
CA ALA A 645 -31.21 -23.70 -0.48
C ALA A 645 -30.88 -22.37 -1.13
N GLU A 646 -30.84 -21.29 -0.35
CA GLU A 646 -30.47 -19.95 -0.83
C GLU A 646 -29.05 -19.92 -1.37
N LEU A 647 -28.10 -20.60 -0.70
CA LEU A 647 -26.71 -20.66 -1.16
C LEU A 647 -26.61 -21.47 -2.46
N ALA A 648 -27.24 -22.64 -2.55
CA ALA A 648 -27.21 -23.44 -3.78
C ALA A 648 -27.81 -22.67 -4.97
N MET A 649 -28.93 -21.98 -4.76
CA MET A 649 -29.56 -21.16 -5.79
C MET A 649 -28.71 -19.96 -6.17
N LEU A 650 -28.06 -19.30 -5.22
CA LEU A 650 -27.13 -18.20 -5.50
C LEU A 650 -25.98 -18.69 -6.39
N LEU A 651 -25.27 -19.74 -5.98
CA LEU A 651 -24.11 -20.26 -6.72
C LEU A 651 -24.50 -20.74 -8.12
N TRP A 652 -25.63 -21.44 -8.24
CA TRP A 652 -26.11 -21.95 -9.52
C TRP A 652 -26.57 -20.83 -10.47
N ASN A 653 -27.23 -19.78 -9.95
CA ASN A 653 -27.59 -18.60 -10.73
C ASN A 653 -26.33 -17.84 -11.18
N THR A 654 -25.36 -17.65 -10.30
CA THR A 654 -24.08 -16.99 -10.62
C THR A 654 -23.30 -17.76 -11.69
N ALA A 655 -23.33 -19.10 -11.66
CA ALA A 655 -22.69 -19.95 -12.66
C ALA A 655 -23.43 -20.02 -14.02
N GLY A 656 -24.54 -19.30 -14.20
CA GLY A 656 -25.32 -19.31 -15.44
C GLY A 656 -26.28 -20.50 -15.60
N ARG A 657 -26.69 -21.12 -14.49
CA ARG A 657 -27.63 -22.26 -14.42
C ARG A 657 -27.23 -23.48 -15.28
N PRO A 658 -26.01 -24.02 -15.12
CA PRO A 658 -25.57 -25.21 -15.84
C PRO A 658 -26.42 -26.44 -15.47
N ALA A 659 -26.67 -27.32 -16.45
CA ALA A 659 -27.34 -28.59 -16.17
C ALA A 659 -26.43 -29.53 -15.36
N PRO A 660 -26.92 -30.18 -14.28
CA PRO A 660 -26.13 -31.14 -13.52
C PRO A 660 -25.80 -32.38 -14.36
N ALA A 661 -24.65 -32.99 -14.11
CA ALA A 661 -24.18 -34.18 -14.81
C ALA A 661 -25.02 -35.42 -14.48
N THR A 662 -25.62 -35.45 -13.30
CA THR A 662 -26.56 -36.48 -12.85
C THR A 662 -27.94 -35.91 -12.56
N LEU A 663 -28.99 -36.70 -12.80
CA LEU A 663 -30.36 -36.27 -12.49
C LEU A 663 -30.51 -36.07 -10.97
N PRO A 664 -31.17 -34.98 -10.51
CA PRO A 664 -31.33 -34.70 -9.09
C PRO A 664 -32.00 -35.86 -8.34
N ALA A 665 -31.40 -36.28 -7.23
CA ALA A 665 -31.84 -37.46 -6.48
C ALA A 665 -32.33 -37.16 -5.04
N PHE A 666 -32.53 -35.89 -4.68
CA PHE A 666 -32.92 -35.50 -3.32
C PHE A 666 -34.42 -35.64 -3.09
N ALA A 667 -34.84 -36.66 -2.33
CA ALA A 667 -36.24 -36.88 -1.96
C ALA A 667 -36.84 -35.78 -1.07
N ASP A 668 -36.00 -34.96 -0.42
CA ASP A 668 -36.39 -33.87 0.46
C ASP A 668 -36.39 -32.48 -0.22
N VAL A 669 -36.23 -32.43 -1.55
CA VAL A 669 -36.34 -31.20 -2.35
C VAL A 669 -37.45 -31.37 -3.38
N ALA A 670 -38.58 -30.70 -3.15
CA ALA A 670 -39.76 -30.80 -4.01
C ALA A 670 -39.69 -29.94 -5.28
N ASP A 671 -38.89 -28.86 -5.26
CA ASP A 671 -38.75 -27.93 -6.38
C ASP A 671 -37.70 -28.44 -7.39
N PRO A 672 -38.09 -28.69 -8.66
CA PRO A 672 -37.17 -29.19 -9.70
C PRO A 672 -36.00 -28.25 -10.02
N GLU A 673 -36.12 -26.93 -9.85
CA GLU A 673 -35.00 -26.00 -10.07
C GLU A 673 -34.01 -26.05 -8.90
N LEU A 674 -34.50 -25.99 -7.66
CA LEU A 674 -33.65 -26.16 -6.48
C LEU A 674 -32.97 -27.52 -6.43
N ALA A 675 -33.63 -28.58 -6.90
CA ALA A 675 -33.04 -29.91 -6.99
C ALA A 675 -31.85 -29.95 -7.97
N GLN A 676 -31.96 -29.24 -9.10
CA GLN A 676 -30.85 -29.09 -10.06
C GLN A 676 -29.71 -28.24 -9.50
N ALA A 677 -30.02 -27.12 -8.85
CA ALA A 677 -29.04 -26.26 -8.21
C ALA A 677 -28.26 -26.99 -7.10
N ALA A 678 -28.98 -27.73 -6.25
CA ALA A 678 -28.42 -28.55 -5.20
C ALA A 678 -27.51 -29.65 -5.75
N GLN A 679 -27.96 -30.35 -6.81
CA GLN A 679 -27.21 -31.43 -7.43
C GLN A 679 -25.92 -30.90 -8.07
N TRP A 680 -26.01 -29.81 -8.83
CA TRP A 680 -24.86 -29.17 -9.45
C TRP A 680 -23.87 -28.65 -8.40
N ALA A 681 -24.33 -27.95 -7.36
CA ALA A 681 -23.47 -27.43 -6.29
C ALA A 681 -22.74 -28.54 -5.51
N ILE A 682 -23.33 -29.74 -5.45
CA ILE A 682 -22.67 -30.92 -4.87
C ILE A 682 -21.64 -31.53 -5.82
N GLU A 683 -21.96 -31.63 -7.11
CA GLU A 683 -21.03 -32.13 -8.14
C GLU A 683 -19.77 -31.26 -8.26
N GLN A 684 -19.92 -29.94 -8.13
CA GLN A 684 -18.79 -29.00 -8.12
C GLN A 684 -18.04 -28.95 -6.78
N GLY A 685 -18.50 -29.68 -5.75
CA GLY A 685 -17.87 -29.72 -4.43
C GLY A 685 -18.13 -28.49 -3.55
N TYR A 686 -18.99 -27.56 -3.97
CA TYR A 686 -19.35 -26.36 -3.19
C TYR A 686 -20.26 -26.69 -2.00
N LEU A 687 -21.10 -27.72 -2.14
CA LEU A 687 -21.91 -28.28 -1.06
C LEU A 687 -21.67 -29.79 -0.96
N LYS A 688 -21.99 -30.39 0.19
CA LYS A 688 -21.91 -31.85 0.38
C LYS A 688 -23.30 -32.43 0.63
N ALA A 689 -23.62 -33.53 -0.05
CA ALA A 689 -24.76 -34.38 0.31
C ALA A 689 -24.53 -34.97 1.71
N ARG A 690 -25.61 -35.18 2.46
CA ARG A 690 -25.50 -35.87 3.75
C ARG A 690 -25.36 -37.38 3.56
N ALA A 691 -24.85 -38.04 4.60
CA ALA A 691 -24.69 -39.49 4.63
C ALA A 691 -26.02 -40.26 4.44
N ASP A 692 -27.16 -39.63 4.73
CA ASP A 692 -28.51 -40.19 4.54
C ASP A 692 -29.09 -39.92 3.12
N GLY A 693 -28.32 -39.32 2.22
CA GLY A 693 -28.73 -38.99 0.85
C GLY A 693 -29.61 -37.75 0.73
N SER A 694 -29.85 -37.01 1.83
CA SER A 694 -30.70 -35.81 1.85
C SER A 694 -29.93 -34.49 1.62
N PHE A 695 -30.62 -33.47 1.13
CA PHE A 695 -30.04 -32.13 0.90
C PHE A 695 -30.26 -31.16 2.07
N LYS A 696 -31.40 -31.24 2.77
CA LYS A 696 -31.86 -30.36 3.86
C LYS A 696 -31.84 -28.87 3.49
N PRO A 697 -32.77 -28.42 2.62
CA PRO A 697 -32.77 -27.07 2.05
C PRO A 697 -32.81 -25.95 3.10
N ASP A 698 -33.57 -26.13 4.19
CA ASP A 698 -33.81 -25.08 5.19
C ASP A 698 -32.69 -24.91 6.23
N LYS A 699 -31.61 -25.70 6.16
CA LYS A 699 -30.54 -25.63 7.17
C LYS A 699 -29.65 -24.41 6.96
N GLY A 700 -29.30 -23.76 8.08
CA GLY A 700 -28.35 -22.65 8.18
C GLY A 700 -27.03 -22.83 7.42
N VAL A 701 -26.53 -21.78 6.79
CA VAL A 701 -25.17 -21.71 6.21
C VAL A 701 -24.37 -20.59 6.84
N ALA A 702 -23.10 -20.86 7.15
CA ALA A 702 -22.20 -19.84 7.71
C ALA A 702 -21.77 -18.82 6.65
N LYS A 703 -21.64 -17.55 7.06
CA LYS A 703 -21.22 -16.41 6.21
C LYS A 703 -19.91 -16.68 5.44
N TRP A 704 -18.93 -17.36 6.05
CA TRP A 704 -17.68 -17.73 5.35
C TRP A 704 -17.87 -18.78 4.25
N ARG A 705 -18.88 -19.65 4.35
CA ARG A 705 -19.21 -20.62 3.29
C ARG A 705 -19.86 -19.95 2.10
N VAL A 706 -20.63 -18.89 2.34
CA VAL A 706 -21.14 -18.01 1.28
C VAL A 706 -19.97 -17.34 0.56
N ILE A 707 -19.01 -16.78 1.32
CA ILE A 707 -17.81 -16.15 0.75
C ILE A 707 -17.00 -17.11 -0.11
N ARG A 708 -16.64 -18.27 0.45
CA ARG A 708 -15.84 -19.29 -0.24
C ARG A 708 -16.57 -19.85 -1.46
N GLY A 709 -17.86 -20.16 -1.32
CA GLY A 709 -18.66 -20.71 -2.40
C GLY A 709 -18.80 -19.73 -3.57
N TYR A 710 -19.05 -18.45 -3.26
CA TYR A 710 -19.27 -17.43 -4.30
C TYR A 710 -17.97 -17.12 -5.06
N ARG A 711 -16.84 -16.93 -4.36
CA ARG A 711 -15.52 -16.75 -5.00
C ARG A 711 -15.17 -17.91 -5.92
N ALA A 712 -15.40 -19.15 -5.47
CA ALA A 712 -15.08 -20.33 -6.27
C ALA A 712 -15.93 -20.46 -7.56
N VAL A 713 -17.00 -19.67 -7.71
CA VAL A 713 -17.83 -19.60 -8.93
C VAL A 713 -17.47 -18.39 -9.80
N THR A 714 -17.07 -17.27 -9.21
CA THR A 714 -16.73 -16.02 -9.93
C THR A 714 -15.26 -15.90 -10.31
N GLU A 715 -14.38 -16.60 -9.60
CA GLU A 715 -12.92 -16.63 -9.79
C GLU A 715 -12.46 -18.09 -9.99
N PRO A 716 -12.83 -18.74 -11.12
CA PRO A 716 -12.57 -20.17 -11.35
C PRO A 716 -11.11 -20.54 -11.59
#